data_AF-A0A9P9WG95-F1
#
_entry.id   AF-A0A9P9WG95-F1
#
_cell.length_a   1.000
_cell.length_b   1.000
_cell.length_c   1.000
_cell.angle_alpha   90.00
_cell.angle_beta   90.00
_cell.angle_gamma   90.00
#
_symmetry.space_group_name_H-M   'P 1'
#
loop_
_entity.id
_entity.type
_entity.pdbx_description
1 polymer ?
#
loop_
_entity_poly.entity_id
_entity_poly.type
_entity_poly.pdbx_seq_one_letter_code
_entity_poly.pdbx_strand_id
1 'polypeptide(L)'
;MATLPVIPVIKAPKLLCASSRPCRSPPFSFSAKNENTLALANANIDFALVKVEVPKQFKGLEKALTKARRENAEHGKQHRTARRLGALFEQIIPDIDVLSEAYGQRVSEIATSPKFALRSADYGPFASHVGVDGTSIYAAASSSKGGIALHLLACMLARMFSSAEATAIWVQLVESRIKELQETSDTAQLSGMAAMYAVEQGLQIMRDDLANWDASARAWLEAANQVKRKEDTQLKLVIKNIPSINSSGTTYMSITGSWVIAMKTIQNAINGVPQNITNGAVFLAMRCWHLYPNLQVFAPIRSIEFHDPIFANGGTITLGLETKEQDETGVSWSVSLSHLRFYGNPVTVHKSLGVDSDRLTIPELCLVSLGCVISNWTIPSMANIMETADCFVALGEALGFDDELEGSYDADLGWFGPLLQGARSLLYCEEEDRSNAIYLVEYGRRRGRNFLGDELRGSTPMFGLTSPSELFKISDLITRSQHDLEACIRIFRELVEDCGFHENDCVIVSRPPAMSETAGHSEATAFEGTWELVSAREVPRPSTKRSLDGTTIAAKRFVRWVHIDRTRDPAVQKYVCRKNADIFAETSRVIGGLDFMSIDTSGGCSCKYSGHGDYCGSKCPCSINGLWCTSLCGCQSAFYAEFYPAESKLYPVLDRTARCENLRPCRTGSGNPKEDCLWLSNKATLDIDEAYALTQEFKWRDPPLAFTKYFKPNESRSNDPYKANATEEGVAFFPWQVGDNVGLFIKKSFSGGIPGTISLERLTNRLRSGTVNQNLLRKFLTNTRSVGVADFSSSLNGSGTEASVFFTSLKAIAAIRELYSSWTEATLSISITKKPIGMAYWAADLAKTYPHAWPSQSSHREFNRSRKFACLVMAESGVHNLHPDQLDWVVALATANTIYAAEYLLQDPYHHDRSGNASFEGIRRFLGSVGQAGIVLIVPPPSPLILNLDSSKNRFVRADTFSGQLVDKFEQTSLHLRFSELKFPIAIGQGAIDADIVIREGIVSVFDGPRWIADLDVLQGIESGLLVRLVGCTCSEKREPGPLGERLSGILGEQLKSISTWDEMLLCKENLLSNEIGIVRSHGNWSARLAAANLATSLGCLTMVLQSPGACSDCIQTLLKTQFWLSVGSNNPYPSILIT
;
A
#
# COMPACT_ATOMS: atom_id res chain seq x y z
N MET A 1 85.51 -20.10 21.54
CA MET A 1 85.56 -20.61 20.15
C MET A 1 84.14 -20.54 19.60
N ALA A 2 83.75 -19.74 18.62
CA ALA A 2 84.38 -18.65 17.87
C ALA A 2 83.28 -17.64 17.46
N THR A 3 83.55 -16.35 17.68
CA THR A 3 83.22 -15.16 16.86
C THR A 3 81.80 -14.93 16.29
N LEU A 4 81.07 -14.03 16.96
CA LEU A 4 80.32 -12.88 16.36
C LEU A 4 81.32 -11.71 16.19
N PRO A 5 81.18 -10.73 15.24
CA PRO A 5 80.15 -9.66 15.38
C PRO A 5 79.73 -8.85 14.10
N VAL A 6 78.61 -8.10 14.26
CA VAL A 6 78.28 -6.74 13.72
C VAL A 6 78.27 -6.47 12.20
N ILE A 7 77.11 -6.00 11.70
CA ILE A 7 76.90 -5.38 10.37
C ILE A 7 76.72 -3.85 10.54
N PRO A 8 77.37 -2.98 9.73
CA PRO A 8 77.31 -1.53 9.88
C PRO A 8 76.27 -0.84 8.99
N VAL A 9 75.88 0.37 9.44
CA VAL A 9 75.01 1.36 8.78
C VAL A 9 75.81 2.24 7.80
N ILE A 10 75.32 2.45 6.57
CA ILE A 10 75.72 3.61 5.72
C ILE A 10 74.52 4.17 4.91
N LYS A 11 74.06 5.35 5.34
CA LYS A 11 73.60 6.58 4.64
C LYS A 11 72.75 6.52 3.35
N ALA A 12 71.59 7.17 3.46
CA ALA A 12 70.84 7.81 2.37
C ALA A 12 71.52 9.10 1.86
N PRO A 13 71.41 9.45 0.56
CA PRO A 13 71.63 10.80 0.09
C PRO A 13 70.29 11.55 -0.12
N LYS A 14 70.26 12.78 0.39
CA LYS A 14 69.29 13.84 0.06
C LYS A 14 69.42 14.26 -1.40
N LEU A 15 68.30 14.53 -2.07
CA LEU A 15 68.23 15.47 -3.19
C LEU A 15 67.10 16.45 -2.94
N LEU A 16 67.48 17.70 -2.67
CA LEU A 16 66.68 18.90 -2.81
C LEU A 16 66.41 19.15 -4.30
N CYS A 17 65.20 19.57 -4.67
CA CYS A 17 65.04 20.69 -5.60
C CYS A 17 63.62 21.26 -5.60
N ALA A 18 63.53 22.56 -5.32
CA ALA A 18 62.40 23.41 -5.60
C ALA A 18 62.32 23.80 -7.09
N SER A 19 61.19 24.41 -7.47
CA SER A 19 60.91 25.22 -8.68
C SER A 19 60.35 24.54 -9.93
N SER A 20 59.05 24.76 -10.13
CA SER A 20 58.39 25.28 -11.35
C SER A 20 59.03 25.01 -12.73
N ARG A 21 58.44 24.06 -13.48
CA ARG A 21 57.92 24.22 -14.87
C ARG A 21 57.29 22.91 -15.36
N PRO A 22 56.22 22.96 -16.19
CA PRO A 22 55.47 21.79 -16.60
C PRO A 22 56.25 20.99 -17.65
N CYS A 23 56.37 19.67 -17.44
CA CYS A 23 56.85 18.75 -18.47
C CYS A 23 55.83 18.71 -19.61
N ARG A 24 56.28 19.12 -20.81
CA ARG A 24 55.60 18.86 -22.08
C ARG A 24 55.55 17.34 -22.29
N SER A 25 54.36 16.80 -22.53
CA SER A 25 54.15 15.46 -23.07
C SER A 25 54.76 15.36 -24.47
N PRO A 26 55.44 14.25 -24.83
CA PRO A 26 55.78 13.97 -26.23
C PRO A 26 54.52 13.56 -27.01
N PRO A 27 54.41 13.86 -28.31
CA PRO A 27 53.25 13.49 -29.11
C PRO A 27 53.45 12.08 -29.66
N PHE A 28 52.97 11.08 -28.94
CA PHE A 28 52.75 9.74 -29.51
C PHE A 28 51.30 9.34 -29.27
N SER A 29 50.50 9.41 -30.33
CA SER A 29 49.14 8.87 -30.37
C SER A 29 49.24 7.34 -30.36
N PHE A 30 49.01 6.71 -29.20
CA PHE A 30 48.94 5.26 -29.08
C PHE A 30 47.55 4.77 -29.50
N SER A 31 47.45 4.20 -30.70
CA SER A 31 46.39 3.26 -31.05
C SER A 31 46.78 1.88 -30.50
N ALA A 32 45.95 1.31 -29.62
CA ALA A 32 46.17 -0.02 -29.05
C ALA A 32 45.83 -1.10 -30.10
N LYS A 33 46.75 -1.39 -31.02
CA LYS A 33 46.74 -2.61 -31.84
C LYS A 33 47.60 -3.68 -31.17
N ASN A 34 47.33 -4.97 -31.44
CA ASN A 34 48.06 -6.13 -30.90
C ASN A 34 49.60 -5.99 -30.92
N GLU A 35 50.16 -5.33 -31.94
CA GLU A 35 51.60 -5.06 -32.06
C GLU A 35 52.16 -4.20 -30.91
N ASN A 36 51.41 -3.17 -30.47
CA ASN A 36 51.80 -2.31 -29.36
C ASN A 36 51.62 -3.01 -27.99
N THR A 37 50.60 -3.85 -27.88
CA THR A 37 50.32 -4.63 -26.67
C THR A 37 51.38 -5.71 -26.45
N LEU A 38 51.78 -6.43 -27.50
CA LEU A 38 52.86 -7.42 -27.46
C LEU A 38 54.24 -6.77 -27.19
N ALA A 39 54.49 -5.57 -27.73
CA ALA A 39 55.71 -4.82 -27.44
C ALA A 39 55.81 -4.41 -25.95
N LEU A 40 54.69 -4.03 -25.32
CA LEU A 40 54.62 -3.68 -23.90
C LEU A 40 54.73 -4.92 -22.99
N ALA A 41 54.14 -6.04 -23.40
CA ALA A 41 54.28 -7.33 -22.72
C ALA A 41 55.74 -7.80 -22.70
N ASN A 42 56.45 -7.69 -23.82
CA ASN A 42 57.88 -7.99 -23.91
C ASN A 42 58.76 -7.03 -23.06
N ALA A 43 58.25 -5.85 -22.73
CA ALA A 43 58.91 -4.88 -21.85
C ALA A 43 58.58 -5.06 -20.35
N ASN A 44 57.84 -6.12 -19.98
CA ASN A 44 57.44 -6.42 -18.60
C ASN A 44 56.56 -5.32 -17.96
N ILE A 45 55.83 -4.55 -18.78
CA ILE A 45 54.90 -3.52 -18.34
C ILE A 45 53.50 -4.13 -18.30
N ASP A 46 52.81 -4.04 -17.15
CA ASP A 46 51.40 -4.43 -17.05
C ASP A 46 50.56 -3.49 -17.94
N PHE A 47 50.17 -3.99 -19.12
CA PHE A 47 49.38 -3.25 -20.10
C PHE A 47 48.02 -2.79 -19.54
N ALA A 48 47.50 -3.48 -18.50
CA ALA A 48 46.26 -3.08 -17.85
C ALA A 48 46.38 -1.71 -17.14
N LEU A 49 47.60 -1.18 -16.96
CA LEU A 49 47.86 0.16 -16.40
C LEU A 49 47.93 1.27 -17.46
N VAL A 50 47.93 0.93 -18.75
CA VAL A 50 48.09 1.91 -19.83
C VAL A 50 46.76 2.62 -20.09
N LYS A 51 46.79 3.96 -20.04
CA LYS A 51 45.64 4.84 -20.29
C LYS A 51 45.68 5.36 -21.74
N VAL A 52 44.52 5.34 -22.39
CA VAL A 52 44.26 6.01 -23.68
C VAL A 52 43.49 7.30 -23.43
N GLU A 53 43.71 8.30 -24.28
CA GLU A 53 42.98 9.56 -24.21
C GLU A 53 41.49 9.32 -24.49
N VAL A 54 40.64 9.79 -23.58
CA VAL A 54 39.19 9.59 -23.64
C VAL A 54 38.62 10.41 -24.81
N PRO A 55 37.78 9.82 -25.70
CA PRO A 55 37.18 10.54 -26.81
C PRO A 55 36.35 11.75 -26.35
N LYS A 56 36.38 12.83 -27.14
CA LYS A 56 35.73 14.12 -26.81
C LYS A 56 34.23 13.98 -26.55
N GLN A 57 33.58 12.99 -27.16
CA GLN A 57 32.16 12.69 -27.02
C GLN A 57 31.79 12.33 -25.57
N PHE A 58 32.71 11.82 -24.74
CA PHE A 58 32.46 11.44 -23.34
C PHE A 58 32.76 12.56 -22.33
N LYS A 59 33.09 13.77 -22.78
CA LYS A 59 33.47 14.90 -21.90
C LYS A 59 32.36 15.34 -20.94
N GLY A 60 31.09 15.15 -21.31
CA GLY A 60 29.95 15.43 -20.42
C GLY A 60 29.93 14.47 -19.23
N LEU A 61 30.16 13.17 -19.48
CA LEU A 61 30.29 12.16 -18.43
C LEU A 61 31.48 12.44 -17.52
N GLU A 62 32.64 12.81 -18.09
CA GLU A 62 33.82 13.14 -17.29
C GLU A 62 33.48 14.16 -16.20
N LYS A 63 32.82 15.26 -16.57
CA LYS A 63 32.42 16.34 -15.66
C LYS A 63 31.39 15.90 -14.61
N ALA A 64 30.53 14.94 -14.94
CA ALA A 64 29.48 14.46 -14.04
C ALA A 64 30.01 13.46 -13.00
N LEU A 65 31.10 12.74 -13.28
CA LEU A 65 31.68 11.75 -12.36
C LEU A 65 32.35 12.40 -11.15
N THR A 66 32.15 11.78 -9.99
CA THR A 66 32.90 12.14 -8.77
C THR A 66 34.39 11.82 -8.93
N LYS A 67 35.24 12.52 -8.18
CA LYS A 67 36.70 12.33 -8.22
C LYS A 67 37.11 10.87 -8.00
N ALA A 68 36.52 10.21 -7.00
CA ALA A 68 36.79 8.81 -6.69
C ALA A 68 36.41 7.85 -7.83
N ARG A 69 35.25 8.08 -8.48
CA ARG A 69 34.81 7.27 -9.62
C ARG A 69 35.73 7.45 -10.83
N ARG A 70 36.20 8.67 -11.07
CA ARG A 70 37.16 8.96 -12.14
C ARG A 70 38.50 8.27 -11.89
N GLU A 71 39.02 8.35 -10.66
CA GLU A 71 40.27 7.67 -10.29
C GLU A 71 40.18 6.15 -10.49
N ASN A 72 39.06 5.52 -10.10
CA ASN A 72 38.84 4.09 -10.33
C ASN A 72 38.77 3.73 -11.83
N ALA A 73 38.13 4.58 -12.63
CA ALA A 73 37.99 4.38 -14.07
C ALA A 73 39.29 4.65 -14.86
N GLU A 74 40.23 5.43 -14.33
CA GLU A 74 41.48 5.74 -15.02
C GLU A 74 42.66 4.89 -14.57
N HIS A 75 42.69 4.50 -13.29
CA HIS A 75 43.85 3.81 -12.70
C HIS A 75 43.46 2.65 -11.77
N GLY A 76 42.17 2.47 -11.49
CA GLY A 76 41.68 1.50 -10.53
C GLY A 76 41.32 0.13 -11.13
N LYS A 77 40.53 -0.64 -10.38
CA LYS A 77 40.13 -2.01 -10.74
C LYS A 77 39.25 -2.04 -11.99
N GLN A 78 38.37 -1.05 -12.14
CA GLN A 78 37.46 -0.97 -13.29
C GLN A 78 38.22 -0.73 -14.59
N HIS A 79 39.26 0.11 -14.57
CA HIS A 79 40.17 0.30 -15.71
C HIS A 79 40.83 -1.01 -16.15
N ARG A 80 41.42 -1.74 -15.20
CA ARG A 80 42.07 -3.04 -15.50
C ARG A 80 41.08 -4.07 -16.04
N THR A 81 39.87 -4.10 -15.48
CA THR A 81 38.80 -5.00 -15.94
C THR A 81 38.41 -4.69 -17.39
N ALA A 82 38.18 -3.42 -17.71
CA ALA A 82 37.88 -2.97 -19.08
C ALA A 82 38.99 -3.34 -20.08
N ARG A 83 40.26 -3.18 -19.68
CA ARG A 83 41.43 -3.56 -20.49
C ARG A 83 41.50 -5.05 -20.78
N ARG A 84 41.42 -5.87 -19.73
CA ARG A 84 41.54 -7.33 -19.84
C ARG A 84 40.39 -7.93 -20.65
N LEU A 85 39.17 -7.47 -20.37
CA LEU A 85 37.98 -7.86 -21.13
C LEU A 85 38.12 -7.43 -22.60
N GLY A 86 38.51 -6.19 -22.87
CA GLY A 86 38.69 -5.67 -24.23
C GLY A 86 39.69 -6.49 -25.05
N ALA A 87 40.82 -6.87 -24.45
CA ALA A 87 41.83 -7.72 -25.10
C ALA A 87 41.31 -9.14 -25.37
N LEU A 88 40.55 -9.73 -24.43
CA LEU A 88 40.04 -11.10 -24.55
C LEU A 88 39.03 -11.28 -25.70
N PHE A 89 38.21 -10.25 -25.96
CA PHE A 89 37.14 -10.30 -26.96
C PHE A 89 37.44 -9.53 -28.26
N GLU A 90 38.62 -8.92 -28.40
CA GLU A 90 38.97 -8.03 -29.51
C GLU A 90 38.67 -8.62 -30.90
N GLN A 91 38.95 -9.91 -31.11
CA GLN A 91 38.80 -10.57 -32.42
C GLN A 91 37.35 -10.77 -32.87
N ILE A 92 36.37 -10.72 -31.97
CA ILE A 92 34.94 -10.91 -32.31
C ILE A 92 34.17 -9.59 -32.37
N ILE A 93 34.78 -8.50 -31.91
CA ILE A 93 34.18 -7.17 -31.88
C ILE A 93 34.20 -6.59 -33.31
N PRO A 94 33.03 -6.25 -33.90
CA PRO A 94 33.01 -5.56 -35.18
C PRO A 94 33.58 -4.15 -35.06
N ASP A 95 33.89 -3.51 -36.18
CA ASP A 95 34.14 -2.06 -36.18
C ASP A 95 32.88 -1.35 -35.63
N ILE A 96 33.06 -0.51 -34.60
CA ILE A 96 31.98 0.18 -33.90
C ILE A 96 32.27 1.68 -33.73
N ASP A 97 33.15 2.26 -34.56
CA ASP A 97 33.61 3.64 -34.39
C ASP A 97 32.45 4.64 -34.33
N VAL A 98 31.52 4.55 -35.27
CA VAL A 98 30.35 5.45 -35.34
C VAL A 98 29.42 5.21 -34.17
N LEU A 99 29.18 3.94 -33.80
CA LEU A 99 28.35 3.60 -32.65
C LEU A 99 28.96 4.11 -31.34
N SER A 100 30.27 4.00 -31.17
CA SER A 100 30.98 4.46 -29.98
C SER A 100 30.91 5.98 -29.82
N GLU A 101 31.01 6.73 -30.91
CA GLU A 101 30.87 8.19 -30.89
C GLU A 101 29.44 8.62 -30.56
N ALA A 102 28.45 8.03 -31.23
CA ALA A 102 27.03 8.24 -30.99
C ALA A 102 26.64 7.92 -29.53
N TYR A 103 27.10 6.78 -29.02
CA TYR A 103 26.87 6.38 -27.64
C TYR A 103 27.53 7.35 -26.66
N GLY A 104 28.78 7.76 -26.91
CA GLY A 104 29.45 8.75 -26.07
C GLY A 104 28.71 10.09 -25.99
N GLN A 105 28.18 10.56 -27.13
CA GLN A 105 27.35 11.77 -27.17
C GLN A 105 26.07 11.60 -26.33
N ARG A 106 25.35 10.48 -26.49
CA ARG A 106 24.15 10.18 -25.70
C ARG A 106 24.46 10.10 -24.20
N VAL A 107 25.53 9.42 -23.84
CA VAL A 107 26.00 9.29 -22.45
C VAL A 107 26.27 10.67 -21.85
N SER A 108 26.99 11.54 -22.57
CA SER A 108 27.26 12.91 -22.12
C SER A 108 25.98 13.74 -21.95
N GLU A 109 25.02 13.61 -22.86
CA GLU A 109 23.71 14.27 -22.76
C GLU A 109 22.97 13.81 -21.50
N ILE A 110 22.88 12.50 -21.26
CA ILE A 110 22.19 11.94 -20.08
C ILE A 110 22.90 12.37 -18.79
N ALA A 111 24.22 12.25 -18.73
CA ALA A 111 25.00 12.53 -17.51
C ALA A 111 24.98 14.01 -17.12
N THR A 112 24.78 14.92 -18.08
CA THR A 112 24.70 16.38 -17.84
C THR A 112 23.27 16.89 -17.66
N SER A 113 22.28 15.99 -17.60
CA SER A 113 20.89 16.34 -17.34
C SER A 113 20.73 17.09 -16.00
N PRO A 114 19.86 18.13 -15.93
CA PRO A 114 19.56 18.84 -14.68
C PRO A 114 19.08 17.92 -13.55
N LYS A 115 18.49 16.76 -13.87
CA LYS A 115 18.07 15.75 -12.89
C LYS A 115 19.23 15.25 -12.00
N PHE A 116 20.46 15.33 -12.49
CA PHE A 116 21.66 14.90 -11.78
C PHE A 116 22.54 16.09 -11.34
N ALA A 117 22.04 17.32 -11.37
CA ALA A 117 22.80 18.48 -10.90
C ALA A 117 23.05 18.36 -9.38
N LEU A 118 24.25 17.90 -9.00
CA LEU A 118 24.63 17.62 -7.63
C LEU A 118 24.86 18.89 -6.81
N ARG A 119 24.26 18.94 -5.61
CA ARG A 119 24.73 19.75 -4.50
C ARG A 119 25.42 18.83 -3.49
N SER A 120 26.70 18.54 -3.71
CA SER A 120 27.45 17.51 -2.96
C SER A 120 27.46 17.74 -1.44
N ALA A 121 27.42 19.00 -0.98
CA ALA A 121 27.42 19.35 0.44
C ALA A 121 26.15 18.90 1.19
N ASP A 122 25.03 18.70 0.48
CA ASP A 122 23.74 18.38 1.10
C ASP A 122 23.62 16.90 1.51
N TYR A 123 24.59 16.05 1.11
CA TYR A 123 24.54 14.58 1.29
C TYR A 123 25.55 14.03 2.31
N GLY A 124 26.22 14.92 3.06
CA GLY A 124 27.15 14.56 4.14
C GLY A 124 28.13 13.44 3.78
N PRO A 125 28.16 12.33 4.53
CA PRO A 125 29.15 11.27 4.33
C PRO A 125 29.02 10.56 2.96
N PHE A 126 27.86 10.64 2.32
CA PHE A 126 27.60 10.01 1.03
C PHE A 126 28.02 10.86 -0.17
N ALA A 127 28.52 12.09 0.02
CA ALA A 127 28.83 13.04 -1.04
C ALA A 127 29.68 12.47 -2.20
N SER A 128 30.60 11.55 -1.92
CA SER A 128 31.46 10.88 -2.91
C SER A 128 30.77 9.79 -3.75
N HIS A 129 29.59 9.33 -3.29
CA HIS A 129 28.81 8.24 -3.87
C HIS A 129 27.52 8.72 -4.56
N VAL A 130 27.15 10.00 -4.41
CA VAL A 130 25.96 10.59 -5.04
C VAL A 130 26.21 10.89 -6.52
N GLY A 131 25.15 10.77 -7.32
CA GLY A 131 25.14 11.09 -8.74
C GLY A 131 25.36 9.89 -9.63
N VAL A 132 25.47 10.15 -10.94
CA VAL A 132 25.52 9.12 -11.98
C VAL A 132 26.74 8.23 -11.82
N ASP A 133 26.54 6.92 -11.81
CA ASP A 133 27.62 5.94 -11.95
C ASP A 133 27.79 5.61 -13.44
N GLY A 134 28.88 6.12 -14.01
CA GLY A 134 29.36 5.73 -15.35
C GLY A 134 30.81 5.26 -15.28
N THR A 135 31.24 4.68 -14.15
CA THR A 135 32.64 4.27 -13.95
C THR A 135 33.06 3.22 -14.98
N SER A 136 32.21 2.24 -15.28
CA SER A 136 32.46 1.23 -16.33
C SER A 136 32.54 1.86 -17.74
N ILE A 137 31.70 2.85 -18.06
CA ILE A 137 31.75 3.57 -19.34
C ILE A 137 33.05 4.33 -19.50
N TYR A 138 33.40 5.11 -18.48
CA TYR A 138 34.60 5.93 -18.53
C TYR A 138 35.87 5.06 -18.53
N ALA A 139 35.86 3.94 -17.80
CA ALA A 139 36.92 2.93 -17.83
C ALA A 139 37.05 2.27 -19.21
N ALA A 140 35.92 1.95 -19.85
CA ALA A 140 35.91 1.46 -21.23
C ALA A 140 36.52 2.49 -22.19
N ALA A 141 36.09 3.75 -22.10
CA ALA A 141 36.55 4.84 -22.96
C ALA A 141 38.04 5.18 -22.77
N SER A 142 38.57 5.09 -21.55
CA SER A 142 39.99 5.31 -21.22
C SER A 142 40.88 4.09 -21.52
N SER A 143 40.26 2.94 -21.80
CA SER A 143 40.95 1.69 -22.10
C SER A 143 41.08 1.48 -23.62
N SER A 144 40.01 1.06 -24.27
CA SER A 144 40.02 0.73 -25.70
C SER A 144 38.61 0.78 -26.28
N LYS A 145 38.51 0.86 -27.61
CA LYS A 145 37.23 0.76 -28.32
C LYS A 145 36.50 -0.56 -27.99
N GLY A 146 37.25 -1.66 -27.86
CA GLY A 146 36.70 -2.95 -27.43
C GLY A 146 36.09 -2.91 -26.02
N GLY A 147 36.59 -2.05 -25.13
CA GLY A 147 36.01 -1.80 -23.82
C GLY A 147 34.58 -1.25 -23.90
N ILE A 148 34.31 -0.32 -24.83
CA ILE A 148 32.96 0.24 -25.01
C ILE A 148 32.00 -0.85 -25.49
N ALA A 149 32.42 -1.68 -26.45
CA ALA A 149 31.62 -2.80 -26.92
C ALA A 149 31.18 -3.71 -25.75
N LEU A 150 32.10 -4.01 -24.82
CA LEU A 150 31.80 -4.86 -23.66
C LEU A 150 30.98 -4.17 -22.57
N HIS A 151 31.08 -2.85 -22.44
CA HIS A 151 30.13 -2.09 -21.64
C HIS A 151 28.71 -2.18 -22.23
N LEU A 152 28.56 -2.05 -23.56
CA LEU A 152 27.27 -2.21 -24.24
C LEU A 152 26.66 -3.60 -24.02
N LEU A 153 27.50 -4.65 -23.99
CA LEU A 153 27.09 -6.00 -23.61
C LEU A 153 26.66 -6.06 -22.13
N ALA A 154 27.43 -5.45 -21.22
CA ALA A 154 27.07 -5.39 -19.80
C ALA A 154 25.69 -4.75 -19.59
N CYS A 155 25.35 -3.69 -20.34
CA CYS A 155 24.01 -3.12 -20.30
C CYS A 155 22.91 -4.10 -20.75
N MET A 156 23.15 -4.88 -21.81
CA MET A 156 22.19 -5.89 -22.27
C MET A 156 21.96 -6.98 -21.21
N LEU A 157 23.03 -7.46 -20.58
CA LEU A 157 22.95 -8.46 -19.53
C LEU A 157 22.28 -7.89 -18.27
N ALA A 158 22.66 -6.68 -17.85
CA ALA A 158 22.12 -6.03 -16.67
C ALA A 158 20.60 -5.80 -16.77
N ARG A 159 20.07 -5.48 -17.96
CA ARG A 159 18.62 -5.32 -18.14
C ARG A 159 17.87 -6.66 -18.17
N MET A 160 18.47 -7.70 -18.73
CA MET A 160 17.79 -8.99 -18.91
C MET A 160 17.86 -9.91 -17.69
N PHE A 161 18.92 -9.80 -16.89
CA PHE A 161 19.27 -10.76 -15.85
C PHE A 161 19.50 -10.07 -14.51
N SER A 162 19.25 -10.81 -13.42
CA SER A 162 19.63 -10.38 -12.07
C SER A 162 21.15 -10.21 -11.94
N SER A 163 21.62 -9.56 -10.89
CA SER A 163 23.05 -9.31 -10.70
C SER A 163 23.87 -10.61 -10.61
N ALA A 164 23.35 -11.62 -9.90
CA ALA A 164 23.99 -12.94 -9.79
C ALA A 164 23.94 -13.72 -11.11
N GLU A 165 22.80 -13.68 -11.82
CA GLU A 165 22.64 -14.30 -13.15
C GLU A 165 23.62 -13.68 -14.16
N ALA A 166 23.73 -12.35 -14.21
CA ALA A 166 24.64 -11.64 -15.12
C ALA A 166 26.12 -11.93 -14.81
N THR A 167 26.49 -12.00 -13.53
CA THR A 167 27.85 -12.37 -13.11
C THR A 167 28.19 -13.80 -13.55
N ALA A 168 27.25 -14.74 -13.37
CA ALA A 168 27.42 -16.12 -13.83
C ALA A 168 27.59 -16.21 -15.36
N ILE A 169 26.83 -15.41 -16.11
CA ILE A 169 26.97 -15.31 -17.57
C ILE A 169 28.35 -14.78 -17.93
N TRP A 170 28.81 -13.69 -17.31
CA TRP A 170 30.13 -13.13 -17.59
C TRP A 170 31.26 -14.14 -17.35
N VAL A 171 31.20 -14.90 -16.26
CA VAL A 171 32.17 -15.97 -15.98
C VAL A 171 32.16 -17.03 -17.10
N GLN A 172 30.97 -17.50 -17.52
CA GLN A 172 30.86 -18.43 -18.65
C GLN A 172 31.43 -17.85 -19.95
N LEU A 173 31.20 -16.57 -20.23
CA LEU A 173 31.69 -15.91 -21.43
C LEU A 173 33.22 -15.84 -21.44
N VAL A 174 33.83 -15.46 -20.30
CA VAL A 174 35.29 -15.39 -20.15
C VAL A 174 35.91 -16.77 -20.29
N GLU A 175 35.40 -17.78 -19.59
CA GLU A 175 35.93 -19.15 -19.67
C GLU A 175 35.79 -19.76 -21.07
N SER A 176 34.63 -19.59 -21.71
CA SER A 176 34.40 -20.09 -23.07
C SER A 176 35.34 -19.41 -24.07
N ARG A 177 35.57 -18.10 -23.91
CA ARG A 177 36.47 -17.35 -24.80
C ARG A 177 37.93 -17.72 -24.60
N ILE A 178 38.36 -17.95 -23.35
CA ILE A 178 39.70 -18.46 -23.04
C ILE A 178 39.91 -19.81 -23.74
N LYS A 179 38.94 -20.72 -23.62
CA LYS A 179 39.02 -22.04 -24.25
C LYS A 179 39.09 -21.96 -25.78
N GLU A 180 38.25 -21.13 -26.41
CA GLU A 180 38.26 -20.94 -27.86
C GLU A 180 39.62 -20.40 -28.37
N LEU A 181 40.21 -19.44 -27.65
CA LEU A 181 41.53 -18.89 -27.99
C LEU A 181 42.66 -19.90 -27.79
N GLN A 182 42.58 -20.77 -26.78
CA GLN A 182 43.52 -21.87 -26.56
C GLN A 182 43.45 -22.94 -27.64
N GLU A 183 42.25 -23.23 -28.17
CA GLU A 183 42.05 -24.22 -29.23
C GLU A 183 42.46 -23.69 -30.62
N THR A 184 42.40 -22.38 -30.83
CA THR A 184 42.64 -21.74 -32.14
C THR A 184 44.06 -21.15 -32.28
N SER A 185 44.87 -21.11 -31.22
CA SER A 185 46.17 -20.44 -31.25
C SER A 185 47.29 -21.29 -31.86
N ASP A 186 47.85 -20.80 -32.96
CA ASP A 186 49.16 -21.24 -33.45
C ASP A 186 50.24 -20.26 -32.97
N THR A 187 51.06 -20.68 -31.99
CA THR A 187 52.12 -19.84 -31.42
C THR A 187 53.20 -19.43 -32.42
N ALA A 188 53.26 -20.06 -33.60
CA ALA A 188 54.16 -19.64 -34.67
C ALA A 188 53.71 -18.35 -35.37
N GLN A 189 52.45 -17.94 -35.22
CA GLN A 189 51.89 -16.73 -35.81
C GLN A 189 51.74 -15.61 -34.77
N LEU A 190 51.96 -14.36 -35.20
CA LEU A 190 51.85 -13.17 -34.35
C LEU A 190 50.42 -12.99 -33.77
N SER A 191 49.41 -13.44 -34.52
CA SER A 191 48.01 -13.55 -34.08
C SER A 191 47.82 -14.58 -32.96
N GLY A 192 48.52 -15.71 -33.01
CA GLY A 192 48.50 -16.73 -31.96
C GLY A 192 49.24 -16.29 -30.70
N MET A 193 50.34 -15.54 -30.83
CA MET A 193 51.00 -14.90 -29.69
C MET A 193 50.09 -13.89 -28.98
N ALA A 194 49.38 -13.05 -29.75
CA ALA A 194 48.39 -12.11 -29.20
C ALA A 194 47.23 -12.84 -28.50
N ALA A 195 46.76 -13.96 -29.07
CA ALA A 195 45.72 -14.79 -28.46
C ALA A 195 46.17 -15.39 -27.11
N MET A 196 47.41 -15.89 -27.01
CA MET A 196 47.95 -16.43 -25.75
C MET A 196 48.14 -15.36 -24.69
N TYR A 197 48.58 -14.17 -25.08
CA TYR A 197 48.62 -13.04 -24.17
C TYR A 197 47.22 -12.65 -23.67
N ALA A 198 46.23 -12.60 -24.55
CA ALA A 198 44.84 -12.32 -24.16
C ALA A 198 44.27 -13.37 -23.19
N VAL A 199 44.66 -14.64 -23.35
CA VAL A 199 44.33 -15.72 -22.40
C VAL A 199 44.96 -15.47 -21.03
N GLU A 200 46.25 -15.12 -20.96
CA GLU A 200 46.92 -14.79 -19.71
C GLU A 200 46.24 -13.62 -18.98
N GLN A 201 45.85 -12.59 -19.73
CA GLN A 201 45.09 -11.45 -19.18
C GLN A 201 43.69 -11.85 -18.72
N GLY A 202 43.00 -12.72 -19.47
CA GLY A 202 41.69 -13.25 -19.12
C GLY A 202 41.69 -14.07 -17.83
N LEU A 203 42.74 -14.86 -17.59
CA LEU A 203 42.89 -15.66 -16.35
C LEU A 203 43.06 -14.81 -15.09
N GLN A 204 43.42 -13.53 -15.23
CA GLN A 204 43.53 -12.59 -14.11
C GLN A 204 42.20 -11.90 -13.75
N ILE A 205 41.14 -12.13 -14.52
CA ILE A 205 39.81 -11.56 -14.26
C ILE A 205 39.13 -12.36 -13.16
N MET A 206 38.83 -11.70 -12.04
CA MET A 206 38.14 -12.35 -10.92
C MET A 206 36.62 -12.21 -11.07
N ARG A 207 35.87 -13.14 -10.47
CA ARG A 207 34.40 -13.06 -10.42
C ARG A 207 33.91 -11.73 -9.83
N ASP A 208 34.57 -11.26 -8.77
CA ASP A 208 34.29 -9.96 -8.13
C ASP A 208 34.49 -8.77 -9.09
N ASP A 209 35.47 -8.85 -10.00
CA ASP A 209 35.71 -7.79 -11.00
C ASP A 209 34.54 -7.70 -11.99
N LEU A 210 34.03 -8.86 -12.43
CA LEU A 210 32.86 -8.97 -13.32
C LEU A 210 31.57 -8.49 -12.64
N ALA A 211 31.39 -8.82 -11.35
CA ALA A 211 30.26 -8.35 -10.56
C ALA A 211 30.26 -6.82 -10.42
N ASN A 212 31.43 -6.21 -10.16
CA ASN A 212 31.57 -4.76 -10.09
C ASN A 212 31.37 -4.10 -11.47
N TRP A 213 31.78 -4.75 -12.55
CA TRP A 213 31.55 -4.30 -13.94
C TRP A 213 30.04 -4.24 -14.25
N ASP A 214 29.29 -5.32 -13.95
CA ASP A 214 27.82 -5.36 -14.10
C ASP A 214 27.13 -4.33 -13.20
N ALA A 215 27.57 -4.19 -11.95
CA ALA A 215 26.98 -3.24 -10.99
C ALA A 215 27.03 -1.79 -11.50
N SER A 216 28.17 -1.35 -12.05
CA SER A 216 28.29 -0.01 -12.64
C SER A 216 27.41 0.14 -13.89
N ALA A 217 27.32 -0.89 -14.75
CA ALA A 217 26.44 -0.84 -15.93
C ALA A 217 24.95 -0.79 -15.54
N ARG A 218 24.55 -1.53 -14.51
CA ARG A 218 23.18 -1.51 -13.96
C ARG A 218 22.83 -0.16 -13.35
N ALA A 219 23.74 0.41 -12.57
CA ALA A 219 23.56 1.74 -12.00
C ALA A 219 23.44 2.83 -13.09
N TRP A 220 24.24 2.73 -14.15
CA TRP A 220 24.11 3.59 -15.33
C TRP A 220 22.73 3.46 -15.99
N LEU A 221 22.24 2.25 -16.21
CA LEU A 221 20.95 2.02 -16.84
C LEU A 221 19.79 2.64 -16.06
N GLU A 222 19.81 2.55 -14.73
CA GLU A 222 18.80 3.20 -13.89
C GLU A 222 18.80 4.72 -14.05
N ALA A 223 19.99 5.35 -14.10
CA ALA A 223 20.11 6.77 -14.37
C ALA A 223 19.57 7.12 -15.77
N ALA A 224 19.99 6.37 -16.79
CA ALA A 224 19.60 6.63 -18.18
C ALA A 224 18.08 6.46 -18.41
N ASN A 225 17.45 5.46 -17.77
CA ASN A 225 16.00 5.26 -17.81
C ASN A 225 15.21 6.46 -17.27
N GLN A 226 15.71 7.13 -16.23
CA GLN A 226 15.03 8.29 -15.65
C GLN A 226 15.05 9.51 -16.58
N VAL A 227 16.09 9.65 -17.41
CA VAL A 227 16.22 10.75 -18.37
C VAL A 227 15.46 10.46 -19.65
N LYS A 228 15.52 9.22 -20.17
CA LYS A 228 14.91 8.81 -21.45
C LYS A 228 13.64 7.98 -21.28
N ARG A 229 12.88 8.26 -20.21
CA ARG A 229 11.68 7.49 -19.81
C ARG A 229 10.62 7.50 -20.90
N LYS A 230 10.40 8.62 -21.58
CA LYS A 230 9.35 8.76 -22.59
C LYS A 230 9.62 7.85 -23.78
N GLU A 231 10.83 7.93 -24.34
CA GLU A 231 11.28 7.13 -25.47
C GLU A 231 11.33 5.64 -25.11
N ASP A 232 11.83 5.29 -23.92
CA ASP A 232 11.82 3.89 -23.45
C ASP A 232 10.40 3.33 -23.30
N THR A 233 9.47 4.14 -22.78
CA THR A 233 8.05 3.74 -22.62
C THR A 233 7.40 3.52 -23.98
N GLN A 234 7.62 4.42 -24.93
CA GLN A 234 7.11 4.29 -26.29
C GLN A 234 7.65 3.01 -26.95
N LEU A 235 8.96 2.76 -26.88
CA LEU A 235 9.56 1.54 -27.43
C LEU A 235 9.05 0.26 -26.75
N LYS A 236 8.84 0.30 -25.43
CA LYS A 236 8.25 -0.81 -24.67
C LYS A 236 6.84 -1.16 -25.17
N LEU A 237 6.02 -0.17 -25.50
CA LEU A 237 4.68 -0.40 -26.09
C LEU A 237 4.78 -1.08 -27.46
N VAL A 238 5.81 -0.77 -28.26
CA VAL A 238 6.05 -1.47 -29.53
C VAL A 238 6.41 -2.92 -29.28
N ILE A 239 7.36 -3.19 -28.38
CA ILE A 239 7.85 -4.55 -28.08
C ILE A 239 6.73 -5.48 -27.59
N LYS A 240 5.79 -4.96 -26.79
CA LYS A 240 4.62 -5.74 -26.32
C LYS A 240 3.75 -6.30 -27.45
N ASN A 241 3.79 -5.70 -28.63
CA ASN A 241 2.96 -6.05 -29.78
C ASN A 241 3.71 -6.88 -30.85
N ILE A 242 4.95 -7.30 -30.57
CA ILE A 242 5.77 -8.12 -31.48
C ILE A 242 5.67 -9.61 -31.05
N PRO A 243 5.52 -10.57 -31.98
CA PRO A 243 5.54 -12.00 -31.68
C PRO A 243 6.90 -12.44 -31.10
N SER A 244 6.90 -13.44 -30.20
CA SER A 244 8.10 -13.86 -29.47
C SER A 244 9.27 -14.24 -30.40
N ILE A 245 10.42 -13.59 -30.20
CA ILE A 245 11.69 -13.94 -30.88
C ILE A 245 12.63 -14.56 -29.85
N ASN A 246 12.77 -15.89 -29.90
CA ASN A 246 13.70 -16.66 -29.09
C ASN A 246 15.07 -16.77 -29.78
N SER A 247 16.15 -16.57 -29.04
CA SER A 247 17.50 -16.97 -29.47
C SER A 247 17.82 -18.37 -28.97
N SER A 248 18.18 -19.27 -29.88
CA SER A 248 18.53 -20.67 -29.58
C SER A 248 20.04 -20.91 -29.74
N GLY A 249 20.62 -21.74 -28.88
CA GLY A 249 22.05 -22.08 -28.88
C GLY A 249 22.66 -22.16 -27.48
N THR A 250 23.94 -22.51 -27.38
CA THR A 250 24.69 -22.41 -26.11
C THR A 250 24.73 -20.96 -25.62
N THR A 251 24.79 -20.73 -24.30
CA THR A 251 24.84 -19.38 -23.69
C THR A 251 25.86 -18.46 -24.37
N TYR A 252 27.07 -18.96 -24.64
CA TYR A 252 28.13 -18.21 -25.34
C TYR A 252 27.71 -17.75 -26.75
N MET A 253 27.35 -18.69 -27.63
CA MET A 253 26.96 -18.39 -29.03
C MET A 253 25.72 -17.51 -29.13
N SER A 254 24.71 -17.77 -28.28
CA SER A 254 23.46 -17.00 -28.26
C SER A 254 23.73 -15.54 -27.86
N ILE A 255 24.54 -15.32 -26.82
CA ILE A 255 24.83 -13.98 -26.31
C ILE A 255 25.75 -13.20 -27.24
N THR A 256 26.89 -13.77 -27.60
CA THR A 256 27.87 -13.09 -28.46
C THR A 256 27.31 -12.80 -29.84
N GLY A 257 26.59 -13.75 -30.46
CA GLY A 257 25.95 -13.55 -31.76
C GLY A 257 24.89 -12.44 -31.73
N SER A 258 24.01 -12.45 -30.73
CA SER A 258 22.97 -11.42 -30.57
C SER A 258 23.55 -10.02 -30.34
N TRP A 259 24.60 -9.93 -29.52
CA TRP A 259 25.31 -8.67 -29.24
C TRP A 259 26.01 -8.11 -30.49
N VAL A 260 26.72 -8.96 -31.25
CA VAL A 260 27.39 -8.54 -32.49
C VAL A 260 26.37 -8.09 -33.55
N ILE A 261 25.25 -8.81 -33.70
CA ILE A 261 24.16 -8.42 -34.61
C ILE A 261 23.61 -7.06 -34.21
N ALA A 262 23.31 -6.85 -32.92
CA ALA A 262 22.76 -5.58 -32.43
C ALA A 262 23.70 -4.39 -32.70
N MET A 263 25.00 -4.55 -32.46
CA MET A 263 25.98 -3.49 -32.73
C MET A 263 26.05 -3.14 -34.22
N LYS A 264 26.12 -4.14 -35.10
CA LYS A 264 26.16 -3.93 -36.55
C LYS A 264 24.90 -3.24 -37.05
N THR A 265 23.73 -3.70 -36.61
CA THR A 265 22.43 -3.14 -37.02
C THR A 265 22.30 -1.68 -36.59
N ILE A 266 22.58 -1.36 -35.32
CA ILE A 266 22.44 0.02 -34.82
C ILE A 266 23.48 0.93 -35.47
N GLN A 267 24.72 0.49 -35.66
CA GLN A 267 25.72 1.29 -36.36
C GLN A 267 25.29 1.64 -37.80
N ASN A 268 24.79 0.65 -38.54
CA ASN A 268 24.31 0.89 -39.90
C ASN A 268 23.11 1.83 -39.92
N ALA A 269 22.20 1.72 -38.94
CA ALA A 269 21.09 2.64 -38.78
C ALA A 269 21.57 4.08 -38.49
N ILE A 270 22.59 4.27 -37.64
CA ILE A 270 23.18 5.60 -37.38
C ILE A 270 23.73 6.21 -38.67
N ASN A 271 24.38 5.40 -39.52
CA ASN A 271 24.88 5.79 -40.83
C ASN A 271 23.79 6.05 -41.89
N GLY A 272 22.51 5.97 -41.53
CA GLY A 272 21.39 6.24 -42.45
C GLY A 272 21.03 5.07 -43.35
N VAL A 273 21.54 3.87 -43.09
CA VAL A 273 21.23 2.67 -43.87
C VAL A 273 20.00 1.99 -43.27
N PRO A 274 18.87 1.88 -44.02
CA PRO A 274 17.68 1.18 -43.53
C PRO A 274 18.01 -0.26 -43.12
N GLN A 275 17.50 -0.70 -41.98
CA GLN A 275 17.72 -2.05 -41.47
C GLN A 275 16.41 -2.82 -41.38
N ASN A 276 16.45 -4.13 -41.61
CA ASN A 276 15.34 -5.03 -41.34
C ASN A 276 15.70 -5.90 -40.13
N ILE A 277 14.89 -5.86 -39.08
CA ILE A 277 15.14 -6.64 -37.86
C ILE A 277 14.39 -7.96 -37.91
N THR A 278 15.15 -9.05 -37.79
CA THR A 278 14.65 -10.41 -37.51
C THR A 278 15.02 -10.89 -36.10
N ASN A 279 15.98 -10.24 -35.43
CA ASN A 279 16.47 -10.61 -34.11
C ASN A 279 16.03 -9.59 -33.04
N GLY A 280 15.27 -10.07 -32.05
CA GLY A 280 14.77 -9.25 -30.93
C GLY A 280 15.86 -8.58 -30.08
N ALA A 281 17.11 -9.06 -30.14
CA ALA A 281 18.24 -8.45 -29.43
C ALA A 281 18.51 -6.99 -29.81
N VAL A 282 18.12 -6.56 -31.02
CA VAL A 282 18.25 -5.17 -31.45
C VAL A 282 17.33 -4.25 -30.64
N PHE A 283 16.10 -4.68 -30.32
CA PHE A 283 15.19 -3.93 -29.46
C PHE A 283 15.69 -3.84 -28.02
N LEU A 284 16.28 -4.92 -27.52
CA LEU A 284 16.97 -4.90 -26.23
C LEU A 284 18.11 -3.87 -26.25
N ALA A 285 18.94 -3.89 -27.30
CA ALA A 285 20.05 -2.97 -27.45
C ALA A 285 19.61 -1.50 -27.53
N MET A 286 18.55 -1.18 -28.28
CA MET A 286 17.97 0.18 -28.31
C MET A 286 17.61 0.68 -26.90
N ARG A 287 16.93 -0.14 -26.09
CA ARG A 287 16.59 0.18 -24.69
C ARG A 287 17.83 0.26 -23.79
N CYS A 288 18.86 -0.53 -24.05
CA CYS A 288 20.12 -0.55 -23.29
C CYS A 288 21.01 0.64 -23.57
N TRP A 289 21.13 1.01 -24.83
CA TRP A 289 22.06 2.04 -25.26
C TRP A 289 21.38 3.41 -25.36
N HIS A 290 20.05 3.44 -25.20
CA HIS A 290 19.21 4.65 -25.24
C HIS A 290 19.37 5.39 -26.56
N LEU A 291 19.40 4.61 -27.64
CA LEU A 291 19.47 5.07 -29.03
C LEU A 291 18.17 4.65 -29.71
N TYR A 292 17.39 5.62 -30.19
CA TYR A 292 16.01 5.42 -30.60
C TYR A 292 15.81 5.79 -32.08
N PRO A 293 16.17 4.92 -33.03
CA PRO A 293 15.88 5.14 -34.43
C PRO A 293 14.37 5.10 -34.71
N ASN A 294 13.95 5.79 -35.77
CA ASN A 294 12.57 5.70 -36.25
C ASN A 294 12.24 4.27 -36.69
N LEU A 295 11.03 3.81 -36.38
CA LEU A 295 10.57 2.45 -36.67
C LEU A 295 9.42 2.46 -37.68
N GLN A 296 9.42 1.45 -38.56
CA GLN A 296 8.30 1.14 -39.45
C GLN A 296 7.82 -0.29 -39.18
N VAL A 297 6.65 -0.40 -38.54
CA VAL A 297 5.96 -1.65 -38.25
C VAL A 297 5.04 -1.98 -39.43
N PHE A 298 5.02 -3.22 -39.93
CA PHE A 298 4.19 -3.60 -41.10
C PHE A 298 2.89 -4.37 -40.78
N ALA A 299 2.64 -4.74 -39.52
CA ALA A 299 1.43 -5.45 -39.11
C ALA A 299 1.01 -5.08 -37.67
N PRO A 300 0.13 -4.07 -37.47
CA PRO A 300 -0.40 -3.14 -38.48
C PRO A 300 0.66 -2.17 -39.00
N ILE A 301 0.46 -1.63 -40.21
CA ILE A 301 1.38 -0.64 -40.80
C ILE A 301 1.35 0.64 -39.95
N ARG A 302 2.44 0.90 -39.21
CA ARG A 302 2.58 2.08 -38.34
C ARG A 302 4.00 2.62 -38.42
N SER A 303 4.13 3.89 -38.78
CA SER A 303 5.39 4.64 -38.60
C SER A 303 5.45 5.19 -37.18
N ILE A 304 6.56 4.98 -36.51
CA ILE A 304 6.82 5.46 -35.15
C ILE A 304 8.07 6.32 -35.20
N GLU A 305 7.88 7.63 -35.01
CA GLU A 305 8.94 8.62 -35.14
C GLU A 305 9.44 9.04 -33.76
N PHE A 306 10.67 8.65 -33.44
CA PHE A 306 11.37 9.05 -32.21
C PHE A 306 12.13 10.37 -32.37
N HIS A 307 12.45 10.78 -33.61
CA HIS A 307 13.17 12.02 -33.92
C HIS A 307 14.52 12.15 -33.19
N ASP A 308 15.22 11.04 -33.01
CA ASP A 308 16.52 11.02 -32.34
C ASP A 308 17.60 11.65 -33.25
N PRO A 309 18.22 12.78 -32.85
CA PRO A 309 19.16 13.52 -33.69
C PRO A 309 20.47 12.76 -33.97
N ILE A 310 20.72 11.66 -33.28
CA ILE A 310 21.91 10.82 -33.48
C ILE A 310 21.86 10.08 -34.82
N PHE A 311 20.66 9.81 -35.35
CA PHE A 311 20.49 9.02 -36.57
C PHE A 311 20.46 9.91 -37.80
N ALA A 312 21.23 9.56 -38.83
CA ALA A 312 21.16 10.24 -40.12
C ALA A 312 19.80 9.99 -40.81
N ASN A 313 19.38 10.96 -41.63
CA ASN A 313 18.16 10.84 -42.44
C ASN A 313 18.19 9.56 -43.29
N GLY A 314 17.16 8.71 -43.16
CA GLY A 314 17.07 7.41 -43.84
C GLY A 314 17.43 6.20 -42.96
N GLY A 315 17.97 6.42 -41.75
CA GLY A 315 18.28 5.39 -40.75
C GLY A 315 17.04 4.77 -40.08
N THR A 316 16.10 4.27 -40.87
CA THR A 316 14.84 3.69 -40.40
C THR A 316 14.97 2.19 -40.21
N ILE A 317 14.41 1.69 -39.11
CA ILE A 317 14.34 0.27 -38.81
C ILE A 317 12.97 -0.26 -39.21
N THR A 318 12.97 -1.28 -40.08
CA THR A 318 11.77 -1.97 -40.57
C THR A 318 11.58 -3.30 -39.85
N LEU A 319 10.33 -3.62 -39.56
CA LEU A 319 9.90 -4.85 -38.90
C LEU A 319 9.25 -5.80 -39.92
N GLY A 320 10.02 -6.78 -40.42
CA GLY A 320 9.48 -7.90 -41.19
C GLY A 320 9.16 -9.08 -40.27
N LEU A 321 7.89 -9.33 -39.96
CA LEU A 321 7.49 -10.44 -39.08
C LEU A 321 6.66 -11.46 -39.88
N GLU A 322 7.17 -12.69 -39.99
CA GLU A 322 6.35 -13.88 -40.27
C GLU A 322 5.70 -14.32 -38.94
N THR A 323 4.37 -14.26 -38.85
CA THR A 323 3.63 -14.78 -37.70
C THR A 323 3.75 -16.31 -37.64
N LYS A 324 4.49 -16.82 -36.66
CA LYS A 324 4.34 -18.21 -36.21
C LYS A 324 3.40 -18.23 -35.01
N GLU A 325 2.48 -19.18 -35.01
CA GLU A 325 1.45 -19.43 -34.00
C GLU A 325 2.07 -19.87 -32.66
N GLN A 326 2.66 -18.94 -31.90
CA GLN A 326 3.02 -19.16 -30.49
C GLN A 326 2.39 -18.07 -29.62
N ASP A 327 1.81 -18.48 -28.49
CA ASP A 327 1.02 -17.64 -27.56
C ASP A 327 1.86 -16.61 -26.75
N GLU A 328 3.17 -16.51 -26.98
CA GLU A 328 4.06 -15.59 -26.26
C GLU A 328 4.39 -14.33 -27.09
N THR A 329 4.37 -13.15 -26.46
CA THR A 329 4.68 -11.86 -27.08
C THR A 329 5.92 -11.21 -26.45
N GLY A 330 6.72 -10.50 -27.25
CA GLY A 330 7.90 -9.76 -26.82
C GLY A 330 9.25 -10.35 -27.25
N VAL A 331 10.35 -9.93 -26.62
CA VAL A 331 11.69 -10.49 -26.88
C VAL A 331 12.08 -11.39 -25.72
N SER A 332 12.31 -12.68 -25.95
CA SER A 332 12.71 -13.61 -24.90
C SER A 332 14.12 -14.15 -25.09
N TRP A 333 14.82 -14.34 -23.97
CA TRP A 333 16.15 -14.91 -23.93
C TRP A 333 16.15 -16.12 -23.00
N SER A 334 16.57 -17.26 -23.53
CA SER A 334 16.79 -18.49 -22.75
C SER A 334 18.28 -18.81 -22.72
N VAL A 335 18.84 -19.00 -21.52
CA VAL A 335 20.27 -19.32 -21.32
C VAL A 335 20.43 -20.38 -20.23
N SER A 336 21.42 -21.26 -20.39
CA SER A 336 21.75 -22.29 -19.39
C SER A 336 22.99 -21.89 -18.59
N LEU A 337 22.80 -21.64 -17.30
CA LEU A 337 23.81 -21.08 -16.40
C LEU A 337 24.46 -22.17 -15.54
N SER A 338 25.70 -22.53 -15.84
CA SER A 338 26.51 -23.50 -15.07
C SER A 338 27.23 -22.87 -13.88
N HIS A 339 27.51 -21.56 -13.90
CA HIS A 339 28.24 -20.83 -12.84
C HIS A 339 27.30 -19.97 -11.98
N LEU A 340 26.01 -20.27 -12.01
CA LEU A 340 25.05 -19.69 -11.07
C LEU A 340 25.11 -20.42 -9.73
N ARG A 341 25.33 -21.74 -9.76
CA ARG A 341 25.39 -22.58 -8.57
C ARG A 341 26.79 -23.11 -8.29
N PHE A 342 27.12 -23.26 -7.02
CA PHE A 342 28.39 -23.85 -6.56
C PHE A 342 28.47 -25.35 -6.88
N TYR A 343 27.35 -26.08 -6.78
CA TYR A 343 27.22 -27.47 -7.22
C TYR A 343 25.84 -27.72 -7.86
N GLY A 344 25.79 -28.64 -8.81
CA GLY A 344 24.55 -29.11 -9.44
C GLY A 344 24.51 -28.89 -10.96
N ASN A 345 23.44 -29.37 -11.59
CA ASN A 345 23.26 -29.23 -13.04
C ASN A 345 23.00 -27.74 -13.41
N PRO A 346 23.43 -27.31 -14.61
CA PRO A 346 23.16 -25.96 -15.11
C PRO A 346 21.68 -25.60 -15.04
N VAL A 347 21.38 -24.38 -14.60
CA VAL A 347 20.00 -23.88 -14.49
C VAL A 347 19.62 -23.16 -15.77
N THR A 348 18.52 -23.56 -16.41
CA THR A 348 17.99 -22.83 -17.57
C THR A 348 17.12 -21.69 -17.10
N VAL A 349 17.48 -20.47 -17.50
CA VAL A 349 16.78 -19.22 -17.17
C VAL A 349 16.12 -18.69 -18.44
N HIS A 350 14.83 -18.38 -18.36
CA HIS A 350 14.04 -17.76 -19.42
C HIS A 350 13.60 -16.36 -18.96
N LYS A 351 13.86 -15.32 -19.77
CA LYS A 351 13.51 -13.92 -19.47
C LYS A 351 12.84 -13.29 -20.68
N SER A 352 11.82 -12.44 -20.48
CA SER A 352 11.11 -11.77 -21.57
C SER A 352 11.03 -10.24 -21.38
N LEU A 353 11.25 -9.48 -22.44
CA LEU A 353 11.27 -8.01 -22.47
C LEU A 353 9.84 -7.40 -22.55
N GLY A 354 8.81 -8.22 -22.83
CA GLY A 354 7.42 -7.79 -23.06
C GLY A 354 6.48 -7.94 -21.86
N VAL A 355 6.66 -8.96 -21.02
CA VAL A 355 5.69 -9.31 -19.96
C VAL A 355 6.10 -8.80 -18.57
N ASP A 356 7.38 -8.47 -18.35
CA ASP A 356 7.87 -8.09 -17.03
C ASP A 356 8.43 -6.65 -17.05
N SER A 357 7.59 -5.67 -16.72
CA SER A 357 8.12 -4.64 -15.83
C SER A 357 8.29 -5.31 -14.48
N ASP A 358 9.50 -5.80 -14.23
CA ASP A 358 9.88 -6.38 -12.94
C ASP A 358 9.71 -5.40 -11.77
N ARG A 359 9.36 -4.13 -12.04
CA ARG A 359 9.15 -3.09 -11.05
C ARG A 359 7.80 -2.39 -11.19
N LEU A 360 7.22 -2.02 -10.05
CA LEU A 360 5.97 -1.28 -9.87
C LEU A 360 6.24 0.04 -9.15
N THR A 361 5.57 1.11 -9.56
CA THR A 361 5.39 2.31 -8.74
C THR A 361 4.38 2.06 -7.61
N ILE A 362 4.31 2.94 -6.61
CA ILE A 362 3.32 2.81 -5.53
C ILE A 362 1.88 2.85 -6.03
N PRO A 363 1.47 3.77 -6.93
CA PRO A 363 0.12 3.72 -7.51
C PRO A 363 -0.17 2.40 -8.24
N GLU A 364 0.82 1.85 -8.96
CA GLU A 364 0.69 0.55 -9.63
C GLU A 364 0.57 -0.61 -8.64
N LEU A 365 1.29 -0.57 -7.51
CA LEU A 365 1.12 -1.55 -6.42
C LEU A 365 -0.30 -1.47 -5.82
N CYS A 366 -0.86 -0.27 -5.67
CA CYS A 366 -2.23 -0.07 -5.21
C CYS A 366 -3.25 -0.66 -6.20
N LEU A 367 -3.03 -0.50 -7.51
CA LEU A 367 -3.85 -1.14 -8.55
C LEU A 367 -3.79 -2.67 -8.49
N VAL A 368 -2.59 -3.24 -8.34
CA VAL A 368 -2.42 -4.69 -8.16
C VAL A 368 -3.14 -5.15 -6.89
N SER A 369 -3.02 -4.40 -5.80
CA SER A 369 -3.67 -4.70 -4.51
C SER A 369 -5.21 -4.70 -4.63
N LEU A 370 -5.78 -3.74 -5.37
CA LEU A 370 -7.20 -3.71 -5.70
C LEU A 370 -7.63 -4.98 -6.44
N GLY A 371 -6.85 -5.41 -7.44
CA GLY A 371 -7.06 -6.68 -8.15
C GLY A 371 -7.02 -7.89 -7.23
N CYS A 372 -6.09 -7.92 -6.27
CA CYS A 372 -5.99 -9.00 -5.28
C CYS A 372 -7.24 -9.08 -4.38
N VAL A 373 -7.83 -7.94 -3.98
CA VAL A 373 -9.09 -7.94 -3.22
C VAL A 373 -10.23 -8.54 -4.04
N ILE A 374 -10.35 -8.15 -5.32
CA ILE A 374 -11.37 -8.69 -6.23
C ILE A 374 -11.20 -10.21 -6.41
N SER A 375 -9.97 -10.71 -6.42
CA SER A 375 -9.67 -12.14 -6.59
C SER A 375 -10.24 -13.03 -5.47
N ASN A 376 -10.48 -12.44 -4.30
CA ASN A 376 -10.99 -13.17 -3.13
C ASN A 376 -12.52 -13.28 -3.12
N TRP A 377 -13.24 -12.62 -4.02
CA TRP A 377 -14.70 -12.66 -4.02
C TRP A 377 -15.26 -13.99 -4.54
N THR A 378 -16.54 -14.28 -4.24
CA THR A 378 -17.25 -15.51 -4.67
C THR A 378 -17.20 -15.74 -6.19
N ILE A 379 -17.34 -14.68 -7.00
CA ILE A 379 -17.28 -14.75 -8.47
C ILE A 379 -16.40 -13.62 -9.01
N PRO A 380 -15.07 -13.74 -8.96
CA PRO A 380 -14.15 -12.67 -9.35
C PRO A 380 -14.25 -12.27 -10.82
N SER A 381 -14.65 -13.21 -11.69
CA SER A 381 -14.73 -13.02 -13.14
C SER A 381 -15.90 -12.13 -13.58
N MET A 382 -16.97 -12.07 -12.78
CA MET A 382 -18.18 -11.28 -13.07
C MET A 382 -18.12 -9.85 -12.52
N ALA A 383 -17.14 -9.54 -11.66
CA ALA A 383 -16.96 -8.19 -11.13
C ALA A 383 -16.46 -7.24 -12.22
N ASN A 384 -17.23 -6.21 -12.54
CA ASN A 384 -16.79 -5.12 -13.40
C ASN A 384 -15.77 -4.27 -12.64
N ILE A 385 -14.55 -4.15 -13.20
CA ILE A 385 -13.42 -3.44 -12.59
C ILE A 385 -13.75 -1.96 -12.38
N MET A 386 -14.44 -1.32 -13.33
CA MET A 386 -14.75 0.11 -13.24
C MET A 386 -15.84 0.41 -12.20
N GLU A 387 -16.90 -0.40 -12.18
CA GLU A 387 -17.95 -0.31 -11.14
C GLU A 387 -17.40 -0.58 -9.75
N THR A 388 -16.46 -1.53 -9.65
CA THR A 388 -15.77 -1.83 -8.40
C THR A 388 -14.97 -0.63 -7.90
N ALA A 389 -14.16 -0.02 -8.77
CA ALA A 389 -13.40 1.16 -8.42
C ALA A 389 -14.30 2.33 -7.98
N ASP A 390 -15.41 2.56 -8.69
CA ASP A 390 -16.38 3.59 -8.33
C ASP A 390 -17.01 3.35 -6.95
N CYS A 391 -17.30 2.08 -6.64
CA CYS A 391 -17.80 1.68 -5.33
C CYS A 391 -16.78 1.93 -4.20
N PHE A 392 -15.49 1.66 -4.43
CA PHE A 392 -14.42 1.96 -3.47
C PHE A 392 -14.25 3.46 -3.24
N VAL A 393 -14.38 4.29 -4.29
CA VAL A 393 -14.35 5.77 -4.13
C VAL A 393 -15.55 6.26 -3.35
N ALA A 394 -16.76 5.79 -3.68
CA ALA A 394 -17.97 6.13 -2.93
C ALA A 394 -17.90 5.71 -1.45
N LEU A 395 -17.25 4.58 -1.15
CA LEU A 395 -16.99 4.16 0.22
C LEU A 395 -16.02 5.10 0.94
N GLY A 396 -14.97 5.57 0.25
CA GLY A 396 -14.04 6.58 0.77
C GLY A 396 -14.72 7.91 1.08
N GLU A 397 -15.57 8.40 0.16
CA GLU A 397 -16.40 9.60 0.33
C GLU A 397 -17.31 9.46 1.57
N ALA A 398 -18.02 8.32 1.70
CA ALA A 398 -18.90 8.05 2.83
C ALA A 398 -18.16 7.94 4.18
N LEU A 399 -16.86 7.61 4.18
CA LEU A 399 -16.01 7.57 5.37
C LEU A 399 -15.40 8.92 5.73
N GLY A 400 -15.53 9.93 4.86
CA GLY A 400 -14.95 11.27 5.00
C GLY A 400 -13.45 11.32 4.68
N PHE A 401 -12.97 10.48 3.76
CA PHE A 401 -11.61 10.60 3.22
C PHE A 401 -11.58 11.67 2.12
N ASP A 402 -11.05 12.85 2.43
CA ASP A 402 -10.88 13.94 1.47
C ASP A 402 -9.89 13.58 0.33
N ASP A 403 -9.88 14.38 -0.74
CA ASP A 403 -9.01 14.18 -1.90
C ASP A 403 -7.53 14.43 -1.58
N GLU A 404 -7.23 15.24 -0.56
CA GLU A 404 -5.88 15.48 -0.04
C GLU A 404 -5.59 14.47 1.09
N LEU A 405 -5.05 13.29 0.74
CA LEU A 405 -4.59 12.26 1.68
C LEU A 405 -3.32 12.69 2.48
N GLU A 406 -3.21 13.96 2.86
CA GLU A 406 -2.12 14.51 3.66
C GLU A 406 -2.61 14.86 5.06
N GLY A 407 -2.13 14.13 6.08
CA GLY A 407 -1.92 14.73 7.40
C GLY A 407 -2.62 14.10 8.62
N SER A 408 -3.57 13.19 8.47
CA SER A 408 -4.16 12.48 9.63
C SER A 408 -4.18 10.98 9.38
N TYR A 409 -3.21 10.29 9.97
CA TYR A 409 -3.17 8.82 9.97
C TYR A 409 -4.35 8.31 10.80
N ASP A 410 -5.45 7.94 10.14
CA ASP A 410 -6.51 7.17 10.79
C ASP A 410 -5.94 5.78 11.12
N ALA A 411 -5.48 5.60 12.35
CA ALA A 411 -4.82 4.37 12.81
C ALA A 411 -5.71 3.12 12.64
N ASP A 412 -7.03 3.30 12.63
CA ASP A 412 -7.99 2.20 12.58
C ASP A 412 -8.36 1.82 11.13
N LEU A 413 -8.45 2.79 10.23
CA LEU A 413 -8.81 2.60 8.81
C LEU A 413 -7.66 2.81 7.81
N GLY A 414 -6.42 3.00 8.27
CA GLY A 414 -5.25 3.22 7.39
C GLY A 414 -5.00 2.09 6.37
N TRP A 415 -5.51 0.88 6.61
CA TRP A 415 -5.45 -0.25 5.67
C TRP A 415 -6.30 -0.02 4.40
N PHE A 416 -7.30 0.85 4.44
CA PHE A 416 -8.18 1.16 3.31
C PHE A 416 -7.53 2.13 2.32
N GLY A 417 -6.62 2.98 2.79
CA GLY A 417 -5.97 4.02 2.00
C GLY A 417 -5.35 3.55 0.67
N PRO A 418 -4.61 2.42 0.63
CA PRO A 418 -4.09 1.86 -0.62
C PRO A 418 -5.17 1.48 -1.63
N LEU A 419 -6.29 0.93 -1.18
CA LEU A 419 -7.40 0.51 -2.06
C LEU A 419 -8.10 1.73 -2.67
N LEU A 420 -8.37 2.75 -1.84
CA LEU A 420 -8.94 4.01 -2.30
C LEU A 420 -8.03 4.69 -3.32
N GLN A 421 -6.71 4.73 -3.09
CA GLN A 421 -5.77 5.30 -4.05
C GLN A 421 -5.72 4.49 -5.35
N GLY A 422 -5.75 3.16 -5.29
CA GLY A 422 -5.82 2.31 -6.48
C GLY A 422 -7.08 2.59 -7.30
N ALA A 423 -8.24 2.70 -6.64
CA ALA A 423 -9.51 3.02 -7.29
C ALA A 423 -9.49 4.42 -7.94
N ARG A 424 -9.03 5.45 -7.22
CA ARG A 424 -8.85 6.81 -7.76
C ARG A 424 -7.90 6.83 -8.96
N SER A 425 -6.76 6.14 -8.86
CA SER A 425 -5.77 6.07 -9.94
C SER A 425 -6.33 5.42 -11.21
N LEU A 426 -7.21 4.43 -11.07
CA LEU A 426 -7.87 3.79 -12.21
C LEU A 426 -8.95 4.69 -12.85
N LEU A 427 -9.76 5.36 -12.04
CA LEU A 427 -10.88 6.18 -12.53
C LEU A 427 -10.43 7.48 -13.17
N TYR A 428 -9.42 8.15 -12.59
CA TYR A 428 -8.97 9.47 -13.02
C TYR A 428 -7.77 9.45 -13.97
N CYS A 429 -7.25 8.28 -14.36
CA CYS A 429 -6.18 8.20 -15.36
C CYS A 429 -6.65 8.55 -16.78
N GLU A 430 -5.71 9.03 -17.59
CA GLU A 430 -5.90 9.29 -19.02
C GLU A 430 -6.25 8.00 -19.79
N GLU A 431 -6.92 8.12 -20.93
CA GLU A 431 -7.39 6.95 -21.70
C GLU A 431 -6.23 6.03 -22.14
N GLU A 432 -5.07 6.61 -22.47
CA GLU A 432 -3.87 5.87 -22.85
C GLU A 432 -3.32 5.01 -21.70
N ASP A 433 -3.34 5.55 -20.47
CA ASP A 433 -2.84 4.88 -19.26
C ASP A 433 -3.85 3.88 -18.68
N ARG A 434 -5.15 4.07 -18.95
CA ARG A 434 -6.23 3.21 -18.44
C ARG A 434 -6.06 1.75 -18.84
N SER A 435 -5.57 1.49 -20.06
CA SER A 435 -5.30 0.12 -20.52
C SER A 435 -4.23 -0.58 -19.68
N ASN A 436 -3.18 0.15 -19.29
CA ASN A 436 -2.12 -0.38 -18.41
C ASN A 436 -2.63 -0.54 -16.96
N ALA A 437 -3.45 0.39 -16.48
CA ALA A 437 -4.06 0.29 -15.16
C ALA A 437 -5.00 -0.93 -15.03
N ILE A 438 -5.85 -1.16 -16.03
CA ILE A 438 -6.71 -2.36 -16.10
C ILE A 438 -5.86 -3.63 -16.15
N TYR A 439 -4.78 -3.64 -16.94
CA TYR A 439 -3.83 -4.76 -17.00
C TYR A 439 -3.26 -5.11 -15.61
N LEU A 440 -2.89 -4.10 -14.81
CA LEU A 440 -2.34 -4.31 -13.46
C LEU A 440 -3.38 -4.83 -12.46
N VAL A 441 -4.62 -4.34 -12.55
CA VAL A 441 -5.74 -4.89 -11.75
C VAL A 441 -6.01 -6.34 -12.14
N GLU A 442 -6.02 -6.66 -13.44
CA GLU A 442 -6.16 -8.03 -13.94
C GLU A 442 -4.98 -8.92 -13.53
N TYR A 443 -3.77 -8.37 -13.51
CA TYR A 443 -2.59 -9.07 -13.00
C TYR A 443 -2.78 -9.43 -11.52
N GLY A 444 -3.21 -8.48 -10.68
CA GLY A 444 -3.54 -8.74 -9.28
C GLY A 444 -4.62 -9.81 -9.13
N ARG A 445 -5.68 -9.71 -9.95
CA ARG A 445 -6.81 -10.64 -9.95
C ARG A 445 -6.41 -12.08 -10.29
N ARG A 446 -5.50 -12.26 -11.24
CA ARG A 446 -5.12 -13.58 -11.78
C ARG A 446 -3.88 -14.17 -11.13
N ARG A 447 -2.84 -13.35 -10.92
CA ARG A 447 -1.50 -13.77 -10.49
C ARG A 447 -1.16 -13.33 -9.06
N GLY A 448 -1.80 -12.28 -8.55
CA GLY A 448 -1.58 -11.73 -7.21
C GLY A 448 -2.41 -12.35 -6.07
N ARG A 449 -3.18 -13.41 -6.33
CA ARG A 449 -4.14 -14.04 -5.38
C ARG A 449 -3.60 -14.47 -4.01
N ASN A 450 -2.28 -14.52 -3.85
CA ASN A 450 -1.63 -14.88 -2.59
C ASN A 450 -1.04 -13.67 -1.87
N PHE A 451 -0.97 -12.50 -2.52
CA PHE A 451 -0.29 -11.31 -2.00
C PHE A 451 -0.92 -10.79 -0.71
N LEU A 452 -2.25 -10.85 -0.61
CA LEU A 452 -3.02 -10.47 0.57
C LEU A 452 -3.37 -11.66 1.47
N GLY A 453 -2.83 -12.85 1.24
CA GLY A 453 -3.29 -14.08 1.89
C GLY A 453 -4.58 -14.64 1.28
N ASP A 454 -4.93 -15.86 1.67
CA ASP A 454 -6.05 -16.65 1.14
C ASP A 454 -7.23 -16.81 2.11
N GLU A 455 -7.15 -16.21 3.30
CA GLU A 455 -8.16 -16.28 4.37
C GLU A 455 -9.56 -15.85 3.91
N LEU A 456 -9.65 -14.87 3.01
CA LEU A 456 -10.93 -14.33 2.50
C LEU A 456 -11.40 -14.95 1.18
N ARG A 457 -10.86 -16.10 0.75
CA ARG A 457 -11.28 -16.68 -0.53
C ARG A 457 -12.75 -17.10 -0.51
N GLY A 458 -13.47 -16.64 -1.53
CA GLY A 458 -14.90 -16.85 -1.65
C GLY A 458 -15.72 -15.93 -0.74
N SER A 459 -15.15 -14.82 -0.24
CA SER A 459 -15.89 -13.88 0.59
C SER A 459 -16.91 -13.07 -0.23
N THR A 460 -17.89 -12.50 0.45
CA THR A 460 -18.79 -11.51 -0.13
C THR A 460 -18.02 -10.24 -0.54
N PRO A 461 -18.40 -9.58 -1.66
CA PRO A 461 -17.75 -8.35 -2.09
C PRO A 461 -17.84 -7.21 -1.07
N MET A 462 -16.96 -6.22 -1.21
CA MET A 462 -16.96 -4.99 -0.41
C MET A 462 -16.97 -5.24 1.11
N PHE A 463 -16.20 -6.24 1.56
CA PHE A 463 -16.07 -6.61 2.98
C PHE A 463 -17.41 -6.95 3.67
N GLY A 464 -18.36 -7.50 2.90
CA GLY A 464 -19.68 -7.85 3.39
C GLY A 464 -20.74 -6.75 3.27
N LEU A 465 -20.38 -5.55 2.80
CA LEU A 465 -21.32 -4.42 2.63
C LEU A 465 -22.36 -4.66 1.51
N THR A 466 -22.13 -5.60 0.60
CA THR A 466 -23.15 -6.03 -0.37
C THR A 466 -24.28 -6.85 0.28
N SER A 467 -24.16 -7.20 1.56
CA SER A 467 -25.20 -7.87 2.32
C SER A 467 -26.25 -6.83 2.74
N PRO A 468 -27.50 -6.94 2.27
CA PRO A 468 -28.52 -5.93 2.61
C PRO A 468 -28.76 -5.81 4.12
N SER A 469 -28.60 -6.91 4.87
CA SER A 469 -28.74 -6.97 6.33
C SER A 469 -27.74 -6.07 7.07
N GLU A 470 -26.46 -6.10 6.70
CA GLU A 470 -25.43 -5.26 7.33
C GLU A 470 -25.56 -3.81 6.90
N LEU A 471 -25.83 -3.58 5.61
CA LEU A 471 -26.07 -2.24 5.09
C LEU A 471 -27.27 -1.56 5.78
N PHE A 472 -28.29 -2.34 6.13
CA PHE A 472 -29.43 -1.89 6.91
C PHE A 472 -29.05 -1.47 8.33
N LYS A 473 -28.21 -2.25 9.04
CA LYS A 473 -27.77 -1.94 10.42
C LYS A 473 -26.96 -0.65 10.54
N ILE A 474 -26.26 -0.25 9.47
CA ILE A 474 -25.44 0.97 9.44
C ILE A 474 -26.18 2.18 8.84
N SER A 475 -27.45 2.02 8.48
CA SER A 475 -28.26 3.08 7.86
C SER A 475 -28.88 4.02 8.89
N ASP A 476 -28.80 5.33 8.62
CA ASP A 476 -29.45 6.39 9.39
C ASP A 476 -30.96 6.50 9.16
N LEU A 477 -31.46 5.82 8.12
CA LEU A 477 -32.89 5.81 7.76
C LEU A 477 -33.76 5.41 8.97
N ILE A 478 -33.26 4.49 9.80
CA ILE A 478 -33.95 4.00 11.00
C ILE A 478 -34.04 5.07 12.07
N THR A 479 -32.90 5.69 12.43
CA THR A 479 -32.85 6.71 13.49
C THR A 479 -33.65 7.96 13.11
N ARG A 480 -33.66 8.32 11.81
CA ARG A 480 -34.44 9.48 11.32
C ARG A 480 -35.94 9.19 11.21
N SER A 481 -36.33 7.94 10.92
CA SER A 481 -37.72 7.54 10.70
C SER A 481 -38.36 6.78 11.87
N GLN A 482 -37.68 6.65 13.01
CA GLN A 482 -38.17 5.89 14.18
C GLN A 482 -39.56 6.32 14.68
N HIS A 483 -39.94 7.57 14.41
CA HIS A 483 -41.24 8.14 14.76
C HIS A 483 -42.28 8.11 13.62
N ASP A 484 -41.91 7.67 12.41
CA ASP A 484 -42.78 7.53 11.23
C ASP A 484 -42.95 6.04 10.86
N LEU A 485 -44.11 5.49 11.22
CA LEU A 485 -44.47 4.09 11.00
C LEU A 485 -44.41 3.69 9.52
N GLU A 486 -44.90 4.57 8.62
CA GLU A 486 -45.00 4.29 7.19
C GLU A 486 -43.65 4.33 6.49
N ALA A 487 -42.79 5.26 6.91
CA ALA A 487 -41.40 5.26 6.48
C ALA A 487 -40.69 3.97 6.91
N CYS A 488 -40.89 3.48 8.14
CA CYS A 488 -40.31 2.23 8.63
C CYS A 488 -40.80 1.00 7.83
N ILE A 489 -42.10 0.93 7.52
CA ILE A 489 -42.68 -0.15 6.71
C ILE A 489 -42.09 -0.14 5.30
N ARG A 490 -41.96 1.02 4.66
CA ARG A 490 -41.33 1.16 3.33
C ARG A 490 -39.87 0.69 3.35
N ILE A 491 -39.12 1.12 4.37
CA ILE A 491 -37.73 0.73 4.60
C ILE A 491 -37.57 -0.79 4.73
N PHE A 492 -38.46 -1.46 5.48
CA PHE A 492 -38.43 -2.93 5.59
C PHE A 492 -38.85 -3.65 4.31
N ARG A 493 -39.77 -3.09 3.51
CA ARG A 493 -40.13 -3.64 2.20
C ARG A 493 -38.98 -3.55 1.20
N GLU A 494 -38.27 -2.42 1.17
CA GLU A 494 -37.05 -2.27 0.35
C GLU A 494 -35.97 -3.28 0.75
N LEU A 495 -35.79 -3.51 2.05
CA LEU A 495 -34.83 -4.48 2.56
C LEU A 495 -35.18 -5.92 2.17
N VAL A 496 -36.47 -6.26 2.25
CA VAL A 496 -37.00 -7.56 1.82
C VAL A 496 -36.89 -7.75 0.31
N GLU A 497 -37.03 -6.65 -0.43
CA GLU A 497 -36.76 -6.60 -1.86
C GLU A 497 -35.29 -6.93 -2.16
N ASP A 498 -34.38 -6.22 -1.51
CA ASP A 498 -32.92 -6.36 -1.65
C ASP A 498 -32.42 -7.75 -1.24
N CYS A 499 -33.01 -8.32 -0.18
CA CYS A 499 -32.69 -9.67 0.27
C CYS A 499 -33.29 -10.77 -0.61
N GLY A 500 -34.19 -10.48 -1.54
CA GLY A 500 -34.80 -11.53 -2.37
C GLY A 500 -35.75 -12.47 -1.61
N PHE A 501 -36.21 -12.12 -0.41
CA PHE A 501 -37.08 -13.03 0.36
C PHE A 501 -38.41 -13.31 -0.35
N HIS A 502 -38.87 -14.55 -0.25
CA HIS A 502 -40.16 -14.99 -0.76
C HIS A 502 -41.31 -14.42 0.10
N GLU A 503 -42.48 -14.21 -0.49
CA GLU A 503 -43.67 -13.65 0.17
C GLU A 503 -44.14 -14.40 1.43
N ASN A 504 -43.75 -15.66 1.60
CA ASN A 504 -44.16 -16.53 2.71
C ASN A 504 -43.10 -16.63 3.82
N ASP A 505 -41.90 -16.09 3.61
CA ASP A 505 -40.77 -16.22 4.54
C ASP A 505 -40.61 -14.99 5.45
N CYS A 506 -41.35 -13.90 5.21
CA CYS A 506 -41.24 -12.65 5.95
C CYS A 506 -42.58 -11.91 6.16
N VAL A 507 -42.75 -11.28 7.32
CA VAL A 507 -43.88 -10.38 7.64
C VAL A 507 -43.39 -9.18 8.44
N ILE A 508 -44.01 -8.02 8.26
CA ILE A 508 -43.75 -6.84 9.09
C ILE A 508 -44.85 -6.75 10.15
N VAL A 509 -44.48 -6.48 11.40
CA VAL A 509 -45.40 -6.21 12.50
C VAL A 509 -45.22 -4.74 12.89
N SER A 510 -46.30 -3.97 12.84
CA SER A 510 -46.36 -2.59 13.30
C SER A 510 -47.31 -2.46 14.49
N ARG A 511 -46.97 -1.59 15.43
CA ARG A 511 -47.80 -1.13 16.53
C ARG A 511 -48.19 0.32 16.25
N PRO A 512 -49.35 0.58 15.64
CA PRO A 512 -49.82 1.95 15.50
C PRO A 512 -50.00 2.60 16.88
N PRO A 513 -49.75 3.93 17.02
CA PRO A 513 -49.93 4.63 18.28
C PRO A 513 -51.34 4.41 18.83
N ALA A 514 -51.45 4.10 20.12
CA ALA A 514 -52.71 3.82 20.77
C ALA A 514 -53.68 5.01 20.62
N MET A 515 -54.96 4.74 20.35
CA MET A 515 -56.03 5.73 20.37
C MET A 515 -56.24 6.25 21.80
N SER A 516 -55.40 7.16 22.25
CA SER A 516 -55.55 7.80 23.55
C SER A 516 -54.98 9.19 23.49
N GLU A 517 -55.85 10.17 23.25
CA GLU A 517 -55.84 11.50 23.87
C GLU A 517 -56.92 12.32 23.18
N THR A 518 -58.11 12.40 23.81
CA THR A 518 -59.11 13.49 23.71
C THR A 518 -60.51 12.99 24.11
N ALA A 519 -60.61 12.30 25.23
CA ALA A 519 -61.86 12.20 25.99
C ALA A 519 -61.48 12.29 27.47
N GLY A 520 -61.71 13.47 28.07
CA GLY A 520 -61.36 13.77 29.46
C GLY A 520 -62.27 13.09 30.47
N HIS A 521 -62.27 11.76 30.52
CA HIS A 521 -62.90 11.00 31.59
C HIS A 521 -61.92 10.02 32.22
N SER A 522 -61.87 10.10 33.55
CA SER A 522 -61.00 9.37 34.45
C SER A 522 -61.22 7.86 34.42
N GLU A 523 -60.12 7.14 34.58
CA GLU A 523 -59.98 5.77 35.07
C GLU A 523 -60.46 4.60 34.18
N ALA A 524 -59.44 3.86 33.72
CA ALA A 524 -59.38 2.39 33.76
C ALA A 524 -59.98 1.52 32.64
N THR A 525 -60.00 1.97 31.38
CA THR A 525 -60.04 1.06 30.21
C THR A 525 -59.11 1.51 29.08
N ALA A 526 -57.80 1.55 29.34
CA ALA A 526 -56.80 1.67 28.28
C ALA A 526 -56.82 0.39 27.43
N PHE A 527 -57.09 0.52 26.12
CA PHE A 527 -57.00 -0.59 25.16
C PHE A 527 -55.59 -1.22 25.21
N GLU A 528 -55.50 -2.51 25.50
CA GLU A 528 -54.24 -3.26 25.52
C GLU A 528 -53.76 -3.57 24.09
N GLY A 529 -53.30 -2.55 23.36
CA GLY A 529 -52.51 -2.68 22.13
C GLY A 529 -53.28 -3.04 20.84
N THR A 530 -53.26 -2.14 19.86
CA THR A 530 -53.58 -2.47 18.46
C THR A 530 -52.30 -2.92 17.76
N TRP A 531 -52.37 -4.04 17.02
CA TRP A 531 -51.25 -4.60 16.26
C TRP A 531 -51.64 -4.68 14.79
N GLU A 532 -50.70 -4.43 13.90
CA GLU A 532 -50.89 -4.53 12.46
C GLU A 532 -49.82 -5.47 11.90
N LEU A 533 -50.26 -6.46 11.13
CA LEU A 533 -49.39 -7.29 10.31
C LEU A 533 -49.41 -6.71 8.89
N VAL A 534 -48.24 -6.51 8.30
CA VAL A 534 -48.08 -5.92 6.97
C VAL A 534 -47.30 -6.88 6.09
N SER A 535 -47.78 -7.11 4.86
CA SER A 535 -47.05 -7.90 3.88
C SER A 535 -45.76 -7.18 3.48
N ALA A 536 -44.64 -7.91 3.53
CA ALA A 536 -43.34 -7.38 3.14
C ALA A 536 -43.08 -7.44 1.62
N ARG A 537 -43.78 -8.32 0.89
CA ARG A 537 -43.79 -8.43 -0.58
C ARG A 537 -45.20 -8.20 -1.11
N GLU A 538 -45.29 -7.83 -2.38
CA GLU A 538 -46.58 -7.78 -3.07
C GLU A 538 -47.16 -9.18 -3.24
N VAL A 539 -48.39 -9.37 -2.79
CA VAL A 539 -49.12 -10.64 -2.89
C VAL A 539 -49.92 -10.65 -4.20
N PRO A 540 -49.87 -11.74 -5.00
CA PRO A 540 -50.64 -11.83 -6.23
C PRO A 540 -52.14 -11.91 -5.93
N ARG A 541 -52.88 -10.94 -6.47
CA ARG A 541 -54.34 -10.92 -6.50
C ARG A 541 -54.84 -11.54 -7.81
N PRO A 542 -55.54 -12.68 -7.79
CA PRO A 542 -56.22 -13.16 -8.98
C PRO A 542 -57.26 -12.13 -9.41
N SER A 543 -57.06 -11.52 -10.59
CA SER A 543 -58.10 -10.72 -11.23
C SER A 543 -59.18 -11.63 -11.78
N THR A 544 -60.41 -11.13 -11.90
CA THR A 544 -61.43 -11.79 -12.72
C THR A 544 -61.13 -11.71 -14.22
N LYS A 545 -60.13 -10.90 -14.62
CA LYS A 545 -59.67 -10.77 -16.00
C LYS A 545 -58.62 -11.85 -16.35
N ARG A 546 -58.77 -12.47 -17.51
CA ARG A 546 -57.85 -13.48 -18.06
C ARG A 546 -57.07 -12.88 -19.24
N SER A 547 -55.86 -13.37 -19.47
CA SER A 547 -55.11 -13.11 -20.70
C SER A 547 -55.81 -13.77 -21.88
N LEU A 548 -55.39 -13.45 -23.10
CA LEU A 548 -55.93 -14.07 -24.32
C LEU A 548 -55.79 -15.60 -24.30
N ASP A 549 -54.79 -16.12 -23.57
CA ASP A 549 -54.48 -17.55 -23.44
C ASP A 549 -55.21 -18.23 -22.27
N GLY A 550 -56.16 -17.53 -21.63
CA GLY A 550 -56.99 -18.07 -20.55
C GLY A 550 -56.33 -18.10 -19.17
N THR A 551 -55.09 -17.63 -19.04
CA THR A 551 -54.39 -17.49 -17.74
C THR A 551 -54.89 -16.28 -16.97
N THR A 552 -55.13 -16.44 -15.67
CA THR A 552 -55.64 -15.36 -14.80
C THR A 552 -54.61 -14.24 -14.70
N ILE A 553 -54.98 -13.00 -15.03
CA ILE A 553 -54.10 -11.84 -14.88
C ILE A 553 -54.01 -11.54 -13.38
N ALA A 554 -52.87 -11.79 -12.73
CA ALA A 554 -52.71 -11.46 -11.33
C ALA A 554 -52.18 -10.02 -11.18
N ALA A 555 -52.90 -9.16 -10.45
CA ALA A 555 -52.37 -7.85 -10.04
C ALA A 555 -51.59 -8.02 -8.74
N LYS A 556 -50.33 -7.60 -8.68
CA LYS A 556 -49.52 -7.66 -7.46
C LYS A 556 -49.79 -6.42 -6.59
N ARG A 557 -50.08 -6.60 -5.30
CA ARG A 557 -50.37 -5.50 -4.34
C ARG A 557 -49.92 -5.86 -2.92
N PHE A 558 -49.60 -4.87 -2.09
CA PHE A 558 -49.36 -5.10 -0.67
C PHE A 558 -50.67 -5.27 0.11
N VAL A 559 -50.61 -5.96 1.25
CA VAL A 559 -51.75 -6.27 2.12
C VAL A 559 -51.42 -5.92 3.57
N ARG A 560 -52.39 -5.34 4.30
CA ARG A 560 -52.32 -5.05 5.73
C ARG A 560 -53.42 -5.81 6.46
N TRP A 561 -53.10 -6.42 7.59
CA TRP A 561 -54.04 -7.10 8.48
C TRP A 561 -54.00 -6.43 9.85
N VAL A 562 -55.09 -5.78 10.24
CA VAL A 562 -55.18 -5.04 11.52
C VAL A 562 -55.87 -5.90 12.57
N HIS A 563 -55.21 -6.11 13.71
CA HIS A 563 -55.73 -6.80 14.89
C HIS A 563 -55.97 -5.80 16.04
N ILE A 564 -57.20 -5.77 16.55
CA ILE A 564 -57.57 -4.94 17.71
C ILE A 564 -57.86 -5.87 18.88
N ASP A 565 -57.00 -5.88 19.90
CA ASP A 565 -57.36 -6.48 21.18
C ASP A 565 -58.31 -5.53 21.94
N ARG A 566 -59.46 -6.05 22.37
CA ARG A 566 -60.51 -5.27 23.05
C ARG A 566 -60.78 -5.76 24.47
N THR A 567 -60.00 -6.68 25.04
CA THR A 567 -60.35 -7.32 26.33
C THR A 567 -59.14 -7.67 27.21
N ARG A 568 -59.25 -7.45 28.53
CA ARG A 568 -58.21 -7.75 29.54
C ARG A 568 -57.94 -9.25 29.82
N ASP A 569 -58.69 -10.17 29.20
CA ASP A 569 -58.55 -11.62 29.43
C ASP A 569 -58.86 -12.43 28.14
N PRO A 570 -57.85 -13.08 27.52
CA PRO A 570 -58.03 -13.93 26.34
C PRO A 570 -58.93 -15.16 26.57
N ALA A 571 -59.10 -15.63 27.82
CA ALA A 571 -59.90 -16.82 28.14
C ALA A 571 -61.41 -16.57 27.99
N VAL A 572 -61.86 -15.33 28.16
CA VAL A 572 -63.29 -14.95 28.04
C VAL A 572 -63.77 -14.97 26.59
N GLN A 573 -62.87 -14.84 25.60
CA GLN A 573 -63.22 -14.97 24.18
C GLN A 573 -63.51 -16.43 23.75
N LYS A 574 -63.11 -17.44 24.54
CA LYS A 574 -63.37 -18.86 24.24
C LYS A 574 -64.76 -19.37 24.67
N TYR A 575 -65.46 -18.69 25.57
CA TYR A 575 -66.67 -19.24 26.20
C TYR A 575 -67.82 -18.22 26.28
N VAL A 576 -68.46 -17.94 25.15
CA VAL A 576 -69.84 -17.40 25.15
C VAL A 576 -70.70 -18.25 24.22
N CYS A 577 -70.92 -19.51 24.60
CA CYS A 577 -72.17 -20.23 24.36
C CYS A 577 -72.17 -21.56 25.15
N ARG A 578 -72.68 -21.58 26.38
CA ARG A 578 -73.22 -22.81 26.96
C ARG A 578 -74.50 -22.50 27.73
N LYS A 579 -75.61 -23.07 27.23
CA LYS A 579 -76.90 -23.15 27.92
C LYS A 579 -76.79 -24.11 29.10
N ASN A 580 -77.31 -23.67 30.24
CA ASN A 580 -77.87 -24.40 31.39
C ASN A 580 -77.10 -25.59 31.98
N ALA A 581 -76.87 -25.47 33.30
CA ALA A 581 -76.82 -26.48 34.38
C ALA A 581 -75.57 -26.23 35.23
N ASP A 582 -75.73 -25.51 36.33
CA ASP A 582 -75.96 -26.07 37.68
C ASP A 582 -74.64 -26.44 38.34
N ILE A 583 -74.26 -25.69 39.39
CA ILE A 583 -73.69 -26.19 40.65
C ILE A 583 -73.70 -25.02 41.67
N PHE A 584 -74.57 -25.20 42.68
CA PHE A 584 -74.59 -24.66 44.04
C PHE A 584 -73.20 -24.69 44.72
N ALA A 585 -72.85 -23.99 45.80
CA ALA A 585 -73.36 -22.89 46.63
C ALA A 585 -72.29 -22.66 47.74
N GLU A 586 -72.49 -21.62 48.56
CA GLU A 586 -71.79 -21.21 49.80
C GLU A 586 -70.65 -20.18 49.63
N THR A 587 -70.64 -18.99 50.25
CA THR A 587 -71.57 -18.31 51.18
C THR A 587 -71.33 -16.78 51.12
N SER A 588 -72.41 -16.02 50.93
CA SER A 588 -72.76 -14.72 51.55
C SER A 588 -71.67 -13.76 52.12
N ARG A 589 -71.55 -12.54 51.53
CA ARG A 589 -72.06 -11.26 52.12
C ARG A 589 -71.74 -10.01 51.26
N VAL A 590 -72.80 -9.22 51.02
CA VAL A 590 -72.90 -7.80 50.55
C VAL A 590 -72.54 -7.54 49.07
N ILE A 591 -73.49 -7.56 48.12
CA ILE A 591 -74.55 -6.58 47.75
C ILE A 591 -74.02 -5.22 47.25
N GLY A 592 -74.21 -4.98 45.96
CA GLY A 592 -74.19 -3.68 45.29
C GLY A 592 -74.52 -3.87 43.82
N GLY A 593 -75.79 -3.67 43.44
CA GLY A 593 -76.31 -3.93 42.11
C GLY A 593 -75.68 -3.05 41.02
N LEU A 594 -75.56 -3.60 39.81
CA LEU A 594 -75.35 -2.84 38.59
C LEU A 594 -76.58 -3.01 37.71
N ASP A 595 -77.20 -1.86 37.45
CA ASP A 595 -78.38 -1.63 36.63
C ASP A 595 -78.23 -2.23 35.22
N PHE A 596 -79.28 -2.93 34.79
CA PHE A 596 -79.56 -3.22 33.38
C PHE A 596 -80.10 -1.95 32.72
N MET A 597 -79.21 -1.02 32.37
CA MET A 597 -79.52 0.06 31.42
C MET A 597 -78.68 -0.12 30.16
N SER A 598 -79.40 -0.35 29.05
CA SER A 598 -79.01 -0.16 27.64
C SER A 598 -77.52 -0.23 27.32
N ILE A 599 -77.10 -1.34 26.69
CA ILE A 599 -75.95 -1.34 25.76
C ILE A 599 -76.38 -0.59 24.49
N ASP A 600 -76.71 0.68 24.64
CA ASP A 600 -76.64 1.67 23.59
C ASP A 600 -75.39 2.49 23.92
N THR A 601 -74.46 2.59 22.96
CA THR A 601 -73.14 3.24 23.04
C THR A 601 -71.94 2.37 23.47
N SER A 602 -71.72 1.22 22.82
CA SER A 602 -70.34 0.87 22.47
C SER A 602 -69.89 1.83 21.36
N GLY A 603 -69.07 2.82 21.70
CA GLY A 603 -68.62 3.90 20.80
C GLY A 603 -68.22 3.40 19.41
N GLY A 604 -69.15 3.54 18.46
CA GLY A 604 -68.90 3.28 17.05
C GLY A 604 -67.83 4.22 16.51
N CYS A 605 -67.16 3.80 15.43
CA CYS A 605 -66.41 4.74 14.60
C CYS A 605 -67.26 6.01 14.39
N SER A 606 -66.67 7.19 14.53
CA SER A 606 -67.34 8.49 14.33
C SER A 606 -67.69 8.76 12.85
N CYS A 607 -68.18 7.75 12.14
CA CYS A 607 -68.71 7.83 10.79
C CYS A 607 -70.20 8.14 10.93
N LYS A 608 -70.61 9.37 10.58
CA LYS A 608 -72.03 9.73 10.55
C LYS A 608 -72.61 9.32 9.21
N TYR A 609 -73.62 8.44 9.23
CA TYR A 609 -74.43 8.13 8.06
C TYR A 609 -75.49 9.23 7.90
N SER A 610 -75.15 10.33 7.22
CA SER A 610 -76.15 11.28 6.72
C SER A 610 -76.36 10.98 5.25
N GLY A 611 -77.62 10.86 4.78
CA GLY A 611 -78.02 10.42 3.44
C GLY A 611 -77.51 11.21 2.23
N HIS A 612 -76.45 12.01 2.36
CA HIS A 612 -75.69 12.65 1.29
C HIS A 612 -74.17 12.52 1.56
N GLY A 613 -73.60 11.36 1.27
CA GLY A 613 -72.15 11.12 1.22
C GLY A 613 -71.54 10.55 2.51
N ASP A 614 -70.73 9.49 2.35
CA ASP A 614 -69.94 8.87 3.42
C ASP A 614 -68.76 9.79 3.79
N TYR A 615 -68.80 10.43 4.96
CA TYR A 615 -67.66 11.17 5.49
C TYR A 615 -67.18 10.55 6.81
N CYS A 616 -65.92 10.11 6.84
CA CYS A 616 -65.27 9.72 8.08
C CYS A 616 -64.97 10.97 8.91
N GLY A 617 -65.43 11.02 10.17
CA GLY A 617 -65.00 12.08 11.09
C GLY A 617 -63.48 12.08 11.28
N SER A 618 -62.90 13.23 11.65
CA SER A 618 -61.45 13.42 11.85
C SER A 618 -60.82 12.48 12.89
N LYS A 619 -61.65 11.84 13.74
CA LYS A 619 -61.24 10.84 14.74
C LYS A 619 -61.42 9.39 14.29
N CYS A 620 -61.85 9.15 13.05
CA CYS A 620 -62.04 7.81 12.51
C CYS A 620 -60.67 7.16 12.20
N PRO A 621 -60.42 5.90 12.60
CA PRO A 621 -59.18 5.18 12.30
C PRO A 621 -58.85 5.12 10.80
N CYS A 622 -59.86 5.07 9.93
CA CYS A 622 -59.65 5.14 8.48
C CYS A 622 -59.15 6.52 8.05
N SER A 623 -59.77 7.61 8.56
CA SER A 623 -59.42 9.00 8.21
C SER A 623 -58.03 9.41 8.71
N ILE A 624 -57.66 8.99 9.93
CA ILE A 624 -56.33 9.21 10.52
C ILE A 624 -55.23 8.55 9.66
N ASN A 625 -55.56 7.43 9.00
CA ASN A 625 -54.67 6.72 8.08
C ASN A 625 -54.87 7.10 6.60
N GLY A 626 -55.58 8.19 6.29
CA GLY A 626 -55.78 8.69 4.91
C GLY A 626 -56.76 7.87 4.05
N LEU A 627 -57.60 7.04 4.66
CA LEU A 627 -58.56 6.12 4.03
C LEU A 627 -60.02 6.57 4.28
N TRP A 628 -60.93 6.27 3.34
CA TRP A 628 -62.38 6.36 3.58
C TRP A 628 -62.93 5.00 4.02
N CYS A 629 -63.70 5.00 5.11
CA CYS A 629 -64.38 3.82 5.62
C CYS A 629 -65.52 3.45 4.67
N THR A 630 -65.38 2.35 3.94
CA THR A 630 -66.51 1.72 3.27
C THR A 630 -67.22 0.83 4.30
N SER A 631 -67.96 1.47 5.20
CA SER A 631 -69.00 0.88 6.08
C SER A 631 -68.62 -0.45 6.78
N LEU A 632 -68.47 -0.41 8.11
CA LEU A 632 -68.66 -1.60 8.94
C LEU A 632 -69.94 -2.32 8.50
N CYS A 633 -69.86 -3.62 8.16
CA CYS A 633 -71.08 -4.43 8.14
C CYS A 633 -71.67 -4.43 9.55
N GLY A 634 -72.85 -3.82 9.69
CA GLY A 634 -73.74 -4.07 10.82
C GLY A 634 -74.29 -5.49 10.75
N CYS A 635 -73.46 -6.51 10.92
CA CYS A 635 -73.92 -7.89 11.01
C CYS A 635 -74.32 -8.28 12.45
N GLN A 636 -74.40 -7.31 13.36
CA GLN A 636 -74.85 -7.51 14.74
C GLN A 636 -76.26 -6.97 15.02
N SER A 637 -76.90 -6.29 14.05
CA SER A 637 -78.22 -5.66 14.25
C SER A 637 -79.41 -6.49 13.77
N ALA A 638 -79.32 -7.82 13.73
CA ALA A 638 -80.47 -8.70 13.42
C ALA A 638 -80.54 -10.00 14.25
N PHE A 639 -79.88 -10.06 15.42
CA PHE A 639 -79.94 -11.23 16.31
C PHE A 639 -80.79 -11.03 17.57
N TYR A 640 -81.36 -9.85 17.79
CA TYR A 640 -82.33 -9.62 18.86
C TYR A 640 -83.75 -9.83 18.32
N ALA A 641 -84.19 -11.09 18.32
CA ALA A 641 -85.61 -11.39 18.39
C ALA A 641 -86.01 -11.41 19.88
N GLU A 642 -87.01 -10.61 20.21
CA GLU A 642 -87.55 -10.36 21.54
C GLU A 642 -87.89 -11.65 22.31
N PHE A 643 -87.49 -11.72 23.58
CA PHE A 643 -88.07 -12.67 24.54
C PHE A 643 -89.19 -11.97 25.31
N TYR A 644 -90.44 -12.19 24.88
CA TYR A 644 -91.61 -12.08 25.76
C TYR A 644 -92.13 -13.51 26.07
N PRO A 645 -92.66 -13.76 27.28
CA PRO A 645 -92.90 -15.11 27.75
C PRO A 645 -94.32 -15.55 27.39
N ALA A 646 -94.48 -16.67 26.67
CA ALA A 646 -95.71 -17.45 26.74
C ALA A 646 -95.48 -18.86 26.22
N GLU A 647 -96.02 -19.80 26.96
CA GLU A 647 -96.15 -21.22 26.68
C GLU A 647 -96.66 -21.48 25.26
N SER A 648 -95.95 -22.30 24.49
CA SER A 648 -96.49 -23.39 23.66
C SER A 648 -95.55 -23.75 22.51
N LYS A 649 -95.60 -25.04 22.18
CA LYS A 649 -94.83 -25.74 21.16
C LYS A 649 -95.02 -25.14 19.76
N LEU A 650 -93.95 -24.65 19.14
CA LEU A 650 -93.52 -24.97 17.77
C LEU A 650 -92.22 -24.21 17.47
N TYR A 651 -91.22 -24.89 16.91
CA TYR A 651 -89.93 -24.30 16.52
C TYR A 651 -90.10 -23.21 15.45
N PRO A 652 -89.58 -21.97 15.64
CA PRO A 652 -89.39 -21.04 14.54
C PRO A 652 -88.09 -21.38 13.81
N VAL A 653 -88.22 -21.59 12.50
CA VAL A 653 -87.11 -21.68 11.54
C VAL A 653 -86.44 -20.32 11.45
N LEU A 654 -85.19 -20.21 11.92
CA LEU A 654 -84.30 -19.09 11.58
C LEU A 654 -83.93 -19.21 10.10
N ASP A 655 -84.31 -18.19 9.32
CA ASP A 655 -84.00 -18.09 7.90
C ASP A 655 -82.47 -18.01 7.70
N ARG A 656 -81.88 -19.04 7.08
CA ARG A 656 -80.42 -19.26 6.97
C ARG A 656 -79.78 -18.57 5.76
N THR A 657 -80.42 -17.57 5.16
CA THR A 657 -79.94 -16.93 3.90
C THR A 657 -79.55 -15.45 4.01
N ALA A 658 -79.20 -14.93 5.19
CA ALA A 658 -78.58 -13.61 5.30
C ALA A 658 -77.07 -13.68 5.01
N ARG A 659 -76.68 -13.57 3.73
CA ARG A 659 -75.28 -13.39 3.31
C ARG A 659 -74.86 -11.94 3.57
N CYS A 660 -73.74 -11.73 4.27
CA CYS A 660 -73.02 -10.46 4.16
C CYS A 660 -72.05 -10.53 2.97
N GLU A 661 -72.34 -9.84 1.89
CA GLU A 661 -71.45 -9.74 0.72
C GLU A 661 -70.42 -8.59 0.83
N ASN A 662 -70.32 -7.90 1.98
CA ASN A 662 -69.47 -6.73 2.11
C ASN A 662 -68.08 -7.05 2.71
N LEU A 663 -67.24 -7.71 1.92
CA LEU A 663 -65.79 -7.51 1.99
C LEU A 663 -65.45 -6.35 1.04
N ARG A 664 -65.63 -5.10 1.50
CA ARG A 664 -65.21 -3.92 0.72
C ARG A 664 -63.88 -3.38 1.27
N PRO A 665 -62.81 -3.28 0.46
CA PRO A 665 -61.59 -2.58 0.86
C PRO A 665 -61.90 -1.09 0.99
N CYS A 666 -61.38 -0.45 2.05
CA CYS A 666 -61.41 1.01 2.20
C CYS A 666 -60.81 1.67 0.94
N ARG A 667 -61.47 2.70 0.38
CA ARG A 667 -60.96 3.45 -0.78
C ARG A 667 -60.29 4.74 -0.32
N THR A 668 -59.17 5.11 -0.94
CA THR A 668 -58.52 6.41 -0.78
C THR A 668 -59.28 7.50 -1.54
N GLY A 669 -59.29 8.72 -1.01
CA GLY A 669 -59.99 9.87 -1.59
C GLY A 669 -59.41 10.42 -2.89
N SER A 670 -58.21 9.99 -3.28
CA SER A 670 -57.59 10.32 -4.57
C SER A 670 -56.64 9.19 -5.00
N GLY A 671 -56.92 8.59 -6.16
CA GLY A 671 -56.11 7.53 -6.76
C GLY A 671 -56.44 6.10 -6.30
N ASN A 672 -56.18 5.11 -7.16
CA ASN A 672 -56.27 3.68 -6.83
C ASN A 672 -55.29 3.38 -5.68
N PRO A 673 -55.72 2.79 -4.55
CA PRO A 673 -54.79 2.41 -3.50
C PRO A 673 -53.85 1.30 -4.00
N LYS A 674 -52.55 1.43 -3.70
CA LYS A 674 -51.51 0.43 -3.98
C LYS A 674 -51.54 -0.74 -2.97
N GLU A 675 -52.38 -0.67 -1.93
CA GLU A 675 -52.43 -1.63 -0.81
C GLU A 675 -53.87 -2.01 -0.45
N ASP A 676 -54.09 -3.26 -0.03
CA ASP A 676 -55.38 -3.78 0.44
C ASP A 676 -55.36 -3.91 1.98
N CYS A 677 -56.32 -3.32 2.71
CA CYS A 677 -56.43 -3.43 4.18
C CYS A 677 -57.54 -4.40 4.61
N LEU A 678 -57.23 -5.33 5.51
CA LEU A 678 -58.10 -6.38 6.04
C LEU A 678 -58.15 -6.31 7.57
N TRP A 679 -59.30 -6.61 8.18
CA TRP A 679 -59.50 -6.58 9.64
C TRP A 679 -59.58 -8.01 10.20
N LEU A 680 -58.78 -8.33 11.23
CA LEU A 680 -58.78 -9.64 11.90
C LEU A 680 -59.68 -9.61 13.14
N SER A 681 -60.73 -10.45 13.19
CA SER A 681 -61.50 -10.73 14.41
C SER A 681 -61.21 -12.14 14.89
N ASN A 682 -60.93 -12.36 16.19
CA ASN A 682 -60.55 -13.66 16.77
C ASN A 682 -61.58 -14.80 16.61
N LYS A 683 -62.78 -14.52 16.08
CA LYS A 683 -63.82 -15.54 15.87
C LYS A 683 -63.65 -16.35 14.58
N ALA A 684 -62.67 -16.04 13.73
CA ALA A 684 -62.49 -16.66 12.42
C ALA A 684 -61.41 -17.75 12.36
N THR A 685 -60.66 -17.99 13.45
CA THR A 685 -59.45 -18.84 13.40
C THR A 685 -59.61 -20.25 13.98
N LEU A 686 -60.78 -20.64 14.50
CA LEU A 686 -61.00 -21.98 15.05
C LEU A 686 -62.43 -22.50 14.75
N ASP A 687 -62.50 -23.74 14.25
CA ASP A 687 -63.68 -24.59 13.96
C ASP A 687 -64.56 -24.26 12.74
N ILE A 688 -64.22 -24.88 11.60
CA ILE A 688 -65.22 -25.44 10.67
C ILE A 688 -64.88 -26.91 10.48
N ASP A 689 -65.27 -27.74 11.44
CA ASP A 689 -65.50 -29.17 11.20
C ASP A 689 -66.90 -29.51 11.72
N GLU A 690 -67.85 -29.58 10.79
CA GLU A 690 -68.78 -30.70 10.59
C GLU A 690 -70.02 -30.26 9.77
N ALA A 691 -70.14 -30.91 8.60
CA ALA A 691 -71.35 -31.22 7.86
C ALA A 691 -72.21 -30.08 7.24
N TYR A 692 -72.23 -30.13 5.89
CA TYR A 692 -73.22 -29.67 4.91
C TYR A 692 -72.89 -28.47 4.01
N ALA A 693 -73.09 -28.76 2.72
CA ALA A 693 -72.78 -28.03 1.49
C ALA A 693 -72.98 -26.50 1.48
N LEU A 694 -71.93 -25.79 1.09
CA LEU A 694 -71.99 -24.48 0.42
C LEU A 694 -70.99 -24.44 -0.74
N THR A 695 -71.51 -24.55 -1.96
CA THR A 695 -70.80 -24.28 -3.22
C THR A 695 -70.70 -22.77 -3.45
N GLN A 696 -69.69 -22.13 -2.86
CA GLN A 696 -69.02 -20.89 -3.29
C GLN A 696 -67.94 -20.59 -2.24
N GLU A 697 -66.67 -20.87 -2.56
CA GLU A 697 -65.53 -20.69 -1.66
C GLU A 697 -65.35 -19.22 -1.26
N PHE A 698 -65.74 -18.85 -0.05
CA PHE A 698 -65.20 -17.65 0.60
C PHE A 698 -63.76 -17.96 1.03
N LYS A 699 -62.78 -17.60 0.20
CA LYS A 699 -61.36 -17.62 0.58
C LYS A 699 -61.02 -16.37 1.37
N TRP A 700 -61.18 -16.43 2.70
CA TRP A 700 -60.40 -15.58 3.59
C TRP A 700 -58.92 -15.88 3.36
N ARG A 701 -58.13 -14.86 3.06
CA ARG A 701 -56.67 -15.00 3.03
C ARG A 701 -56.14 -14.54 4.38
N ASP A 702 -56.00 -15.50 5.27
CA ASP A 702 -55.22 -15.31 6.48
C ASP A 702 -53.83 -14.73 6.10
N PRO A 703 -53.18 -13.94 6.98
CA PRO A 703 -51.74 -13.74 6.89
C PRO A 703 -51.06 -15.10 6.62
N PRO A 704 -49.92 -15.16 5.90
CA PRO A 704 -49.36 -16.42 5.44
C PRO A 704 -49.45 -17.49 6.54
N LEU A 705 -50.04 -18.66 6.25
CA LEU A 705 -50.42 -19.69 7.25
C LEU A 705 -49.30 -20.04 8.25
N ALA A 706 -48.04 -19.82 7.87
CA ALA A 706 -46.86 -19.96 8.70
C ALA A 706 -46.69 -18.90 9.82
N PHE A 707 -47.43 -17.79 9.81
CA PHE A 707 -47.39 -16.75 10.83
C PHE A 707 -48.63 -16.76 11.73
N THR A 708 -49.84 -16.94 11.18
CA THR A 708 -51.08 -16.99 11.98
C THR A 708 -51.20 -18.21 12.88
N LYS A 709 -50.67 -19.36 12.46
CA LYS A 709 -50.70 -20.59 13.26
C LYS A 709 -49.66 -20.60 14.40
N TYR A 710 -48.59 -19.82 14.28
CA TYR A 710 -47.40 -19.93 15.14
C TYR A 710 -47.07 -18.67 15.97
N PHE A 711 -47.66 -17.52 15.62
CA PHE A 711 -47.53 -16.28 16.40
C PHE A 711 -48.57 -16.28 17.54
N LYS A 712 -48.13 -16.57 18.78
CA LYS A 712 -48.92 -16.30 19.99
C LYS A 712 -48.27 -15.13 20.73
N PRO A 713 -48.99 -14.02 20.99
CA PRO A 713 -48.51 -13.01 21.91
C PRO A 713 -48.24 -13.67 23.27
N ASN A 714 -47.10 -13.36 23.86
CA ASN A 714 -46.61 -14.00 25.07
C ASN A 714 -47.61 -13.78 26.22
N GLU A 715 -48.16 -14.84 26.83
CA GLU A 715 -49.10 -14.74 27.97
C GLU A 715 -48.42 -14.22 29.26
N SER A 716 -47.08 -14.22 29.30
CA SER A 716 -46.34 -13.61 30.40
C SER A 716 -46.27 -12.09 30.23
N ARG A 717 -46.58 -11.35 31.30
CA ARG A 717 -46.54 -9.86 31.45
C ARG A 717 -45.20 -9.17 31.11
N SER A 718 -44.34 -9.71 30.25
CA SER A 718 -43.18 -8.99 29.74
C SER A 718 -43.65 -7.95 28.73
N ASN A 719 -43.36 -6.68 28.98
CA ASN A 719 -43.72 -5.53 28.13
C ASN A 719 -43.05 -5.53 26.72
N ASP A 720 -42.43 -6.64 26.30
CA ASP A 720 -41.70 -6.77 25.05
C ASP A 720 -42.45 -7.72 24.09
N PRO A 721 -43.31 -7.18 23.20
CA PRO A 721 -44.16 -7.96 22.31
C PRO A 721 -43.37 -8.68 21.20
N TYR A 722 -42.09 -8.37 21.04
CA TYR A 722 -41.22 -8.92 20.01
C TYR A 722 -40.51 -10.22 20.46
N LYS A 723 -40.71 -10.64 21.72
CA LYS A 723 -40.30 -11.95 22.25
C LYS A 723 -41.44 -12.97 22.13
N ALA A 724 -41.73 -13.40 20.91
CA ALA A 724 -42.66 -14.51 20.66
C ALA A 724 -41.93 -15.86 20.84
N ASN A 725 -42.44 -16.73 21.72
CA ASN A 725 -42.00 -18.12 21.81
C ASN A 725 -42.78 -18.95 20.77
N ALA A 726 -42.08 -19.52 19.79
CA ALA A 726 -42.66 -20.52 18.89
C ALA A 726 -43.08 -21.76 19.70
N THR A 727 -44.35 -22.16 19.62
CA THR A 727 -44.92 -23.20 20.48
C THR A 727 -44.97 -24.60 19.85
N GLU A 728 -44.48 -24.79 18.62
CA GLU A 728 -44.37 -26.12 17.97
C GLU A 728 -42.96 -26.35 17.39
N GLU A 729 -42.49 -27.60 17.45
CA GLU A 729 -41.18 -28.06 16.98
C GLU A 729 -40.96 -27.72 15.50
N GLY A 730 -40.14 -26.71 15.21
CA GLY A 730 -39.50 -26.55 13.88
C GLY A 730 -39.54 -25.17 13.20
N VAL A 731 -40.24 -24.16 13.74
CA VAL A 731 -40.33 -22.82 13.12
C VAL A 731 -39.86 -21.74 14.10
N ALA A 732 -38.64 -21.23 13.93
CA ALA A 732 -38.13 -20.07 14.66
C ALA A 732 -38.12 -18.83 13.76
N PHE A 733 -38.31 -17.63 14.32
CA PHE A 733 -38.26 -16.36 13.58
C PHE A 733 -37.11 -15.47 14.08
N PHE A 734 -36.52 -14.70 13.16
CA PHE A 734 -35.52 -13.68 13.47
C PHE A 734 -36.15 -12.28 13.37
N PRO A 735 -36.15 -11.46 14.44
CA PRO A 735 -36.70 -10.11 14.42
C PRO A 735 -35.64 -9.06 14.06
N TRP A 736 -35.96 -8.17 13.13
CA TRP A 736 -35.31 -6.86 12.96
C TRP A 736 -36.26 -5.77 13.41
N GLN A 737 -35.86 -4.93 14.35
CA GLN A 737 -36.75 -3.96 14.99
C GLN A 737 -36.25 -2.53 14.77
N VAL A 738 -37.19 -1.61 14.55
CA VAL A 738 -36.97 -0.16 14.45
C VAL A 738 -37.83 0.54 15.50
N GLY A 739 -37.19 1.07 16.55
CA GLY A 739 -37.87 1.63 17.73
C GLY A 739 -38.78 0.60 18.42
N ASP A 740 -39.76 1.06 19.20
CA ASP A 740 -40.66 0.16 19.94
C ASP A 740 -41.89 -0.28 19.11
N ASN A 741 -42.03 0.22 17.88
CA ASN A 741 -43.30 0.20 17.14
C ASN A 741 -43.29 -0.59 15.82
N VAL A 742 -42.15 -0.95 15.22
CA VAL A 742 -42.14 -1.74 13.96
C VAL A 742 -41.05 -2.80 14.00
N GLY A 743 -41.36 -4.02 13.59
CA GLY A 743 -40.39 -5.09 13.41
C GLY A 743 -40.66 -5.98 12.19
N LEU A 744 -39.62 -6.38 11.49
CA LEU A 744 -39.65 -7.40 10.43
C LEU A 744 -39.31 -8.77 11.04
N PHE A 745 -40.17 -9.76 10.79
CA PHE A 745 -39.99 -11.13 11.23
C PHE A 745 -39.72 -12.04 10.03
N ILE A 746 -38.60 -12.77 10.07
CA ILE A 746 -38.17 -13.68 9.00
C ILE A 746 -38.07 -15.11 9.52
N LYS A 747 -38.58 -16.08 8.76
CA LYS A 747 -38.53 -17.51 9.11
C LYS A 747 -37.08 -18.03 9.07
N LYS A 748 -36.66 -18.78 10.11
CA LYS A 748 -35.30 -19.35 10.25
C LYS A 748 -34.99 -20.44 9.21
N SER A 749 -36.01 -21.14 8.72
CA SER A 749 -35.95 -22.12 7.62
C SER A 749 -36.64 -21.55 6.37
N PHE A 750 -35.97 -20.62 5.69
CA PHE A 750 -36.42 -20.05 4.42
C PHE A 750 -36.27 -21.06 3.28
N SER A 751 -37.20 -21.02 2.32
CA SER A 751 -37.43 -22.09 1.34
C SER A 751 -36.63 -21.95 0.03
N GLY A 752 -35.77 -20.93 -0.09
CA GLY A 752 -35.16 -20.55 -1.37
C GLY A 752 -33.76 -19.94 -1.29
N GLY A 753 -32.82 -20.54 -0.56
CA GLY A 753 -31.43 -20.06 -0.52
C GLY A 753 -31.26 -18.68 0.13
N ILE A 754 -30.02 -18.35 0.48
CA ILE A 754 -29.63 -17.19 1.29
C ILE A 754 -30.00 -15.85 0.62
N PRO A 755 -30.26 -14.77 1.38
CA PRO A 755 -30.55 -13.46 0.83
C PRO A 755 -29.57 -13.00 -0.26
N GLY A 756 -30.12 -12.45 -1.35
CA GLY A 756 -29.36 -11.97 -2.49
C GLY A 756 -28.37 -10.85 -2.10
N THR A 757 -27.21 -10.84 -2.75
CA THR A 757 -26.27 -9.72 -2.68
C THR A 757 -26.78 -8.57 -3.56
N ILE A 758 -26.78 -7.33 -3.07
CA ILE A 758 -27.07 -6.17 -3.93
C ILE A 758 -25.95 -5.96 -4.95
N SER A 759 -26.27 -5.37 -6.11
CA SER A 759 -25.27 -4.98 -7.10
C SER A 759 -24.34 -3.88 -6.57
N LEU A 760 -23.11 -3.83 -7.09
CA LEU A 760 -22.15 -2.77 -6.73
C LEU A 760 -22.70 -1.38 -7.07
N GLU A 761 -23.37 -1.21 -8.22
CA GLU A 761 -24.04 0.02 -8.60
C GLU A 761 -25.05 0.50 -7.53
N ARG A 762 -25.89 -0.41 -7.02
CA ARG A 762 -26.89 -0.08 -5.99
C ARG A 762 -26.24 0.27 -4.66
N LEU A 763 -25.15 -0.41 -4.29
CA LEU A 763 -24.35 -0.08 -3.10
C LEU A 763 -23.72 1.32 -3.22
N THR A 764 -23.09 1.62 -4.36
CA THR A 764 -22.49 2.93 -4.65
C THR A 764 -23.52 4.06 -4.52
N ASN A 765 -24.71 3.90 -5.10
CA ASN A 765 -25.77 4.88 -5.00
C ASN A 765 -26.22 5.10 -3.54
N ARG A 766 -26.32 4.02 -2.73
CA ARG A 766 -26.63 4.14 -1.29
C ARG A 766 -25.53 4.86 -0.52
N LEU A 767 -24.26 4.57 -0.77
CA LEU A 767 -23.13 5.25 -0.11
C LEU A 767 -23.14 6.76 -0.40
N ARG A 768 -23.36 7.16 -1.66
CA ARG A 768 -23.42 8.58 -2.08
C ARG A 768 -24.69 9.31 -1.64
N SER A 769 -25.78 8.59 -1.41
CA SER A 769 -27.06 9.18 -1.00
C SER A 769 -27.05 9.81 0.42
N GLY A 770 -25.99 9.57 1.21
CA GLY A 770 -25.91 10.04 2.61
C GLY A 770 -26.90 9.33 3.56
N THR A 771 -27.42 8.17 3.14
CA THR A 771 -28.31 7.33 3.96
C THR A 771 -27.54 6.45 4.95
N VAL A 772 -26.26 6.19 4.70
CA VAL A 772 -25.39 5.42 5.59
C VAL A 772 -24.75 6.34 6.62
N ASN A 773 -24.80 5.95 7.91
CA ASN A 773 -24.18 6.72 8.98
C ASN A 773 -22.66 6.53 8.97
N GLN A 774 -21.90 7.62 8.87
CA GLN A 774 -20.43 7.58 8.82
C GLN A 774 -19.80 6.92 10.06
N ASN A 775 -20.30 7.19 11.27
CA ASN A 775 -19.76 6.63 12.51
C ASN A 775 -20.04 5.13 12.64
N LEU A 776 -21.24 4.68 12.25
CA LEU A 776 -21.59 3.27 12.25
C LEU A 776 -20.83 2.50 11.18
N LEU A 777 -20.66 3.09 9.99
CA LEU A 777 -19.85 2.53 8.90
C LEU A 777 -18.38 2.39 9.32
N ARG A 778 -17.82 3.42 9.94
CA ARG A 778 -16.45 3.38 10.51
C ARG A 778 -16.35 2.25 11.53
N LYS A 779 -17.29 2.17 12.50
CA LYS A 779 -17.34 1.10 13.51
C LYS A 779 -17.48 -0.30 12.90
N PHE A 780 -18.27 -0.44 11.83
CA PHE A 780 -18.43 -1.70 11.11
C PHE A 780 -17.10 -2.17 10.50
N LEU A 781 -16.42 -1.29 9.76
CA LEU A 781 -15.14 -1.62 9.12
C LEU A 781 -14.01 -1.86 10.13
N THR A 782 -13.99 -1.11 11.25
CA THR A 782 -13.00 -1.38 12.31
C THR A 782 -13.26 -2.71 13.01
N ASN A 783 -14.53 -3.08 13.22
CA ASN A 783 -14.89 -4.41 13.75
C ASN A 783 -14.62 -5.54 12.75
N THR A 784 -14.76 -5.29 11.44
CA THR A 784 -14.46 -6.28 10.40
C THR A 784 -13.01 -6.78 10.49
N ARG A 785 -12.10 -5.91 10.95
CA ARG A 785 -10.71 -6.29 11.22
C ARG A 785 -10.54 -7.26 12.41
N SER A 786 -11.33 -7.09 13.47
CA SER A 786 -11.20 -7.88 14.71
C SER A 786 -12.04 -9.14 14.70
N VAL A 787 -13.21 -9.12 14.06
CA VAL A 787 -14.19 -10.21 14.03
C VAL A 787 -14.17 -10.97 12.69
N GLY A 788 -13.48 -10.43 11.68
CA GLY A 788 -13.44 -11.00 10.34
C GLY A 788 -14.52 -10.46 9.40
N VAL A 789 -14.43 -10.80 8.12
CA VAL A 789 -15.50 -10.50 7.16
C VAL A 789 -16.65 -11.46 7.41
N ALA A 790 -17.82 -10.91 7.72
CA ALA A 790 -19.00 -11.71 7.98
C ALA A 790 -19.53 -12.32 6.66
N ASP A 791 -19.50 -13.65 6.59
CA ASP A 791 -20.09 -14.40 5.50
C ASP A 791 -21.54 -14.74 5.81
N PHE A 792 -22.46 -14.11 5.08
CA PHE A 792 -23.89 -14.37 5.19
C PHE A 792 -24.35 -15.46 4.22
N SER A 793 -23.46 -16.05 3.41
CA SER A 793 -23.75 -17.07 2.39
C SER A 793 -24.42 -18.33 2.92
N SER A 794 -24.45 -18.53 4.25
CA SER A 794 -25.06 -19.69 4.91
C SER A 794 -26.07 -19.34 6.02
N SER A 795 -26.09 -18.10 6.54
CA SER A 795 -27.00 -17.69 7.63
C SER A 795 -27.19 -16.16 7.74
N LEU A 796 -28.32 -15.72 8.32
CA LEU A 796 -28.62 -14.31 8.61
C LEU A 796 -27.75 -13.70 9.72
N ASN A 797 -27.15 -14.53 10.58
CA ASN A 797 -26.26 -14.07 11.64
C ASN A 797 -24.84 -13.81 11.15
N GLY A 798 -24.48 -14.38 9.99
CA GLY A 798 -23.14 -14.37 9.43
C GLY A 798 -22.18 -15.25 10.24
N SER A 799 -21.21 -15.85 9.56
CA SER A 799 -20.01 -16.39 10.20
C SER A 799 -18.82 -15.50 9.88
N GLY A 800 -18.19 -14.93 10.92
CA GLY A 800 -16.96 -14.16 10.74
C GLY A 800 -15.81 -15.08 10.32
N THR A 801 -15.12 -14.73 9.23
CA THR A 801 -13.87 -15.40 8.84
C THR A 801 -12.70 -14.54 9.32
N GLU A 802 -11.93 -15.03 10.29
CA GLU A 802 -10.74 -14.34 10.77
C GLU A 802 -9.74 -14.15 9.62
N ALA A 803 -9.37 -12.90 9.36
CA ALA A 803 -8.60 -12.50 8.19
C ALA A 803 -7.36 -11.68 8.60
N SER A 804 -6.62 -12.21 9.57
CA SER A 804 -5.49 -11.53 10.21
C SER A 804 -4.37 -11.18 9.22
N VAL A 805 -4.00 -12.12 8.34
CA VAL A 805 -2.95 -11.94 7.34
C VAL A 805 -3.42 -10.97 6.25
N PHE A 806 -4.70 -11.00 5.89
CA PHE A 806 -5.28 -10.07 4.91
C PHE A 806 -5.20 -8.61 5.35
N PHE A 807 -5.70 -8.29 6.54
CA PHE A 807 -5.64 -6.91 7.03
C PHE A 807 -4.20 -6.47 7.35
N THR A 808 -3.35 -7.38 7.81
CA THR A 808 -1.92 -7.10 8.01
C THR A 808 -1.21 -6.81 6.68
N SER A 809 -1.60 -7.51 5.60
CA SER A 809 -1.08 -7.26 4.26
C SER A 809 -1.44 -5.87 3.74
N LEU A 810 -2.70 -5.45 3.93
CA LEU A 810 -3.14 -4.10 3.54
C LEU A 810 -2.44 -3.00 4.35
N LYS A 811 -2.21 -3.23 5.64
CA LYS A 811 -1.37 -2.34 6.47
C LYS A 811 0.07 -2.29 6.02
N ALA A 812 0.66 -3.42 5.63
CA ALA A 812 2.01 -3.47 5.10
C ALA A 812 2.13 -2.64 3.81
N ILE A 813 1.12 -2.69 2.93
CA ILE A 813 1.07 -1.84 1.72
C ILE A 813 0.93 -0.36 2.10
N ALA A 814 0.12 -0.01 3.10
CA ALA A 814 0.01 1.35 3.61
C ALA A 814 1.35 1.87 4.17
N ALA A 815 2.07 1.03 4.92
CA ALA A 815 3.40 1.34 5.45
C ALA A 815 4.44 1.53 4.32
N ILE A 816 4.41 0.71 3.27
CA ILE A 816 5.24 0.90 2.06
C ILE A 816 4.90 2.24 1.39
N ARG A 817 3.61 2.55 1.23
CA ARG A 817 3.15 3.82 0.66
C ARG A 817 3.66 5.01 1.47
N GLU A 818 3.60 4.95 2.79
CA GLU A 818 4.11 6.00 3.68
C GLU A 818 5.62 6.19 3.51
N LEU A 819 6.38 5.09 3.49
CA LEU A 819 7.83 5.13 3.26
C LEU A 819 8.21 5.75 1.92
N TYR A 820 7.44 5.45 0.87
CA TYR A 820 7.68 5.93 -0.48
C TYR A 820 6.98 7.25 -0.80
N SER A 821 6.23 7.84 0.14
CA SER A 821 5.40 9.04 -0.08
C SER A 821 6.22 10.23 -0.60
N SER A 822 7.44 10.37 -0.11
CA SER A 822 8.37 11.43 -0.52
C SER A 822 9.16 11.12 -1.81
N TRP A 823 8.97 9.94 -2.42
CA TRP A 823 9.79 9.44 -3.54
C TRP A 823 8.97 9.12 -4.79
N THR A 824 8.52 10.15 -5.50
CA THR A 824 7.61 10.02 -6.66
C THR A 824 8.12 9.12 -7.80
N GLU A 825 9.44 9.02 -8.01
CA GLU A 825 10.05 8.17 -9.05
C GLU A 825 10.51 6.79 -8.55
N ALA A 826 10.31 6.45 -7.27
CA ALA A 826 10.74 5.18 -6.72
C ALA A 826 9.81 4.02 -7.16
N THR A 827 10.42 2.86 -7.36
CA THR A 827 9.72 1.63 -7.77
C THR A 827 10.20 0.46 -6.92
N LEU A 828 9.42 -0.61 -6.85
CA LEU A 828 9.70 -1.83 -6.11
C LEU A 828 9.48 -3.07 -6.98
N SER A 829 10.06 -4.20 -6.63
CA SER A 829 9.97 -5.43 -7.41
C SER A 829 8.55 -6.00 -7.42
N ILE A 830 8.00 -6.28 -8.61
CA ILE A 830 6.69 -6.94 -8.78
C ILE A 830 6.65 -8.33 -8.14
N SER A 831 7.82 -8.97 -8.00
CA SER A 831 7.95 -10.30 -7.37
C SER A 831 7.52 -10.30 -5.90
N ILE A 832 7.43 -9.14 -5.24
CA ILE A 832 6.86 -9.02 -3.89
C ILE A 832 5.43 -9.58 -3.80
N THR A 833 4.70 -9.58 -4.93
CA THR A 833 3.31 -10.05 -5.02
C THR A 833 3.16 -11.57 -4.98
N LYS A 834 4.27 -12.33 -5.05
CA LYS A 834 4.26 -13.79 -5.12
C LYS A 834 3.97 -14.48 -3.78
N LYS A 835 4.16 -13.78 -2.66
CA LYS A 835 3.94 -14.30 -1.29
C LYS A 835 3.04 -13.35 -0.48
N PRO A 836 2.31 -13.85 0.54
CA PRO A 836 1.53 -12.99 1.43
C PRO A 836 2.43 -11.97 2.15
N ILE A 837 2.24 -10.68 1.88
CA ILE A 837 3.10 -9.64 2.46
C ILE A 837 2.84 -9.45 3.96
N GLY A 838 1.62 -9.74 4.43
CA GLY A 838 1.28 -9.74 5.85
C GLY A 838 2.01 -10.80 6.67
N MET A 839 2.61 -11.82 6.04
CA MET A 839 3.47 -12.82 6.70
C MET A 839 4.96 -12.43 6.73
N ALA A 840 5.34 -11.27 6.18
CA ALA A 840 6.71 -10.81 6.24
C ALA A 840 7.12 -10.51 7.70
N TYR A 841 8.39 -10.76 8.06
CA TYR A 841 8.84 -10.59 9.44
C TYR A 841 8.70 -9.13 9.91
N TRP A 842 8.98 -8.17 9.02
CA TRP A 842 8.82 -6.75 9.32
C TRP A 842 7.35 -6.31 9.48
N ALA A 843 6.40 -7.06 8.90
CA ALA A 843 4.97 -6.78 8.93
C ALA A 843 4.26 -7.39 10.16
N ALA A 844 4.85 -8.40 10.81
CA ALA A 844 4.21 -9.16 11.90
C ALA A 844 3.70 -8.28 13.07
N ASP A 845 4.42 -7.22 13.43
CA ASP A 845 4.02 -6.34 14.54
C ASP A 845 3.11 -5.17 14.13
N LEU A 846 2.83 -4.98 12.83
CA LEU A 846 1.79 -4.04 12.36
C LEU A 846 0.38 -4.49 12.77
N ALA A 847 0.23 -5.79 13.04
CA ALA A 847 -1.00 -6.39 13.54
C ALA A 847 -1.25 -6.07 15.02
N LYS A 848 -0.18 -6.03 15.84
CA LYS A 848 -0.22 -5.93 17.31
C LYS A 848 -0.31 -4.50 17.85
N THR A 849 -0.19 -3.47 17.01
CA THR A 849 -0.28 -2.07 17.46
C THR A 849 -1.74 -1.75 17.82
N TYR A 850 -2.06 -1.91 19.11
CA TYR A 850 -3.33 -1.46 19.71
C TYR A 850 -3.28 0.07 19.95
N PRO A 851 -4.29 0.86 19.55
CA PRO A 851 -4.31 2.31 19.78
C PRO A 851 -4.44 2.73 21.26
N HIS A 852 -4.72 1.81 22.18
CA HIS A 852 -5.04 2.14 23.59
C HIS A 852 -3.99 1.70 24.62
N ALA A 853 -2.89 1.07 24.20
CA ALA A 853 -1.77 0.87 25.11
C ALA A 853 -0.89 2.12 25.06
N TRP A 854 -0.91 2.90 26.15
CA TRP A 854 0.22 3.77 26.46
C TRP A 854 1.52 2.99 26.25
N PRO A 855 2.61 3.60 25.76
CA PRO A 855 3.87 2.89 25.58
C PRO A 855 4.31 2.39 26.95
N SER A 856 4.06 1.12 27.24
CA SER A 856 4.72 0.41 28.33
C SER A 856 6.21 0.54 28.05
N GLN A 857 6.94 1.07 29.03
CA GLN A 857 8.33 1.51 28.92
C GLN A 857 9.35 0.37 28.70
N SER A 858 9.02 -0.74 28.05
CA SER A 858 9.98 -1.81 27.81
C SER A 858 9.58 -2.69 26.62
N SER A 859 10.52 -2.86 25.68
CA SER A 859 10.60 -3.85 24.56
C SER A 859 10.19 -3.50 23.12
N HIS A 860 9.37 -2.49 22.80
CA HIS A 860 8.94 -2.26 21.40
C HIS A 860 9.62 -1.10 20.64
N ARG A 861 10.48 -0.30 21.31
CA ARG A 861 11.28 0.74 20.62
C ARG A 861 12.47 0.14 19.85
N GLU A 862 12.85 -1.10 20.12
CA GLU A 862 14.18 -1.62 19.78
C GLU A 862 14.41 -1.85 18.27
N PHE A 863 13.36 -1.96 17.43
CA PHE A 863 13.54 -2.44 16.05
C PHE A 863 12.89 -1.59 14.92
N ASN A 864 12.41 -0.37 15.17
CA ASN A 864 11.67 0.36 14.11
C ASN A 864 12.54 0.73 12.88
N ARG A 865 13.79 1.15 13.09
CA ARG A 865 14.74 1.43 12.00
C ARG A 865 15.03 0.17 11.19
N SER A 866 15.35 -0.93 11.88
CA SER A 866 15.67 -2.21 11.24
C SER A 866 14.46 -2.80 10.49
N ARG A 867 13.23 -2.60 10.99
CA ARG A 867 11.99 -2.94 10.28
C ARG A 867 11.83 -2.19 8.96
N LYS A 868 12.15 -0.89 8.91
CA LYS A 868 12.10 -0.09 7.66
C LYS A 868 13.12 -0.61 6.64
N PHE A 869 14.34 -0.93 7.08
CA PHE A 869 15.33 -1.53 6.20
C PHE A 869 14.94 -2.95 5.74
N ALA A 870 14.34 -3.78 6.60
CA ALA A 870 13.81 -5.09 6.20
C ALA A 870 12.70 -4.96 5.15
N CYS A 871 11.82 -3.97 5.30
CA CYS A 871 10.82 -3.60 4.29
C CYS A 871 11.48 -3.19 2.97
N LEU A 872 12.48 -2.30 2.99
CA LEU A 872 13.22 -1.89 1.79
C LEU A 872 13.93 -3.06 1.10
N VAL A 873 14.57 -3.94 1.86
CA VAL A 873 15.21 -5.16 1.31
C VAL A 873 14.19 -6.00 0.56
N MET A 874 13.01 -6.23 1.13
CA MET A 874 11.96 -7.02 0.49
C MET A 874 11.36 -6.28 -0.72
N ALA A 875 11.20 -4.96 -0.65
CA ALA A 875 10.72 -4.15 -1.76
C ALA A 875 11.69 -4.12 -2.95
N GLU A 876 12.99 -4.00 -2.68
CA GLU A 876 14.03 -3.95 -3.72
C GLU A 876 14.33 -5.32 -4.32
N SER A 877 14.43 -6.36 -3.49
CA SER A 877 14.71 -7.72 -3.97
C SER A 877 13.48 -8.45 -4.51
N GLY A 878 12.29 -8.14 -3.97
CA GLY A 878 11.03 -8.85 -4.22
C GLY A 878 10.94 -10.25 -3.60
N VAL A 879 12.02 -10.79 -3.01
CA VAL A 879 12.09 -12.19 -2.57
C VAL A 879 12.68 -12.41 -1.19
N HIS A 880 13.56 -11.52 -0.72
CA HIS A 880 14.23 -11.70 0.57
C HIS A 880 13.42 -11.06 1.69
N ASN A 881 12.98 -11.89 2.63
CA ASN A 881 12.26 -11.51 3.84
C ASN A 881 13.20 -11.68 5.04
N LEU A 882 14.01 -10.66 5.32
CA LEU A 882 14.95 -10.67 6.46
C LEU A 882 14.22 -10.32 7.76
N HIS A 883 14.66 -10.93 8.86
CA HIS A 883 14.14 -10.60 10.18
C HIS A 883 14.70 -9.23 10.63
N PRO A 884 13.88 -8.31 11.20
CA PRO A 884 14.36 -7.01 11.66
C PRO A 884 15.58 -7.07 12.58
N ASP A 885 15.62 -8.00 13.55
CA ASP A 885 16.75 -8.19 14.48
C ASP A 885 18.11 -8.42 13.78
N GLN A 886 18.11 -8.89 12.53
CA GLN A 886 19.36 -9.05 11.76
C GLN A 886 19.92 -7.71 11.28
N LEU A 887 19.13 -6.63 11.35
CA LEU A 887 19.40 -5.34 10.71
C LEU A 887 19.51 -4.17 11.71
N ASP A 888 19.63 -4.44 13.01
CA ASP A 888 19.59 -3.40 14.06
C ASP A 888 20.68 -2.34 13.92
N TRP A 889 21.82 -2.78 13.43
CA TRP A 889 23.05 -2.03 13.24
C TRP A 889 23.13 -1.40 11.83
N VAL A 890 22.12 -1.60 10.99
CA VAL A 890 22.06 -1.01 9.65
C VAL A 890 21.67 0.46 9.73
N VAL A 891 22.48 1.31 9.11
CA VAL A 891 22.27 2.77 9.03
C VAL A 891 21.97 3.25 7.61
N ALA A 892 22.32 2.45 6.60
CA ALA A 892 21.98 2.71 5.21
C ALA A 892 21.91 1.41 4.37
N LEU A 893 21.22 1.49 3.24
CA LEU A 893 21.09 0.44 2.23
C LEU A 893 21.42 1.04 0.87
N ALA A 894 22.26 0.38 0.09
CA ALA A 894 22.56 0.76 -1.29
C ALA A 894 22.17 -0.39 -2.23
N THR A 895 21.48 -0.06 -3.32
CA THR A 895 21.11 -1.01 -4.37
C THR A 895 21.16 -0.30 -5.72
N ALA A 896 21.87 -0.87 -6.68
CA ALA A 896 22.09 -0.30 -8.01
C ALA A 896 22.49 1.20 -7.97
N ASN A 897 21.62 2.13 -8.40
CA ASN A 897 21.84 3.58 -8.36
C ASN A 897 20.99 4.32 -7.31
N THR A 898 20.56 3.62 -6.26
CA THR A 898 19.79 4.21 -5.16
C THR A 898 20.45 3.91 -3.81
N ILE A 899 20.56 4.95 -2.97
CA ILE A 899 20.96 4.83 -1.57
C ILE A 899 19.79 5.29 -0.69
N TYR A 900 19.49 4.49 0.31
CA TYR A 900 18.54 4.74 1.39
C TYR A 900 19.33 4.89 2.69
N ALA A 901 19.27 6.03 3.36
CA ALA A 901 19.99 6.26 4.61
C ALA A 901 19.06 6.77 5.71
N ALA A 902 19.35 6.41 6.96
CA ALA A 902 18.73 7.04 8.11
C ALA A 902 18.92 8.56 8.03
N GLU A 903 17.86 9.33 8.27
CA GLU A 903 17.91 10.78 8.05
C GLU A 903 18.95 11.48 8.92
N TYR A 904 19.27 10.94 10.10
CA TYR A 904 20.34 11.40 10.98
C TYR A 904 21.67 11.62 10.27
N LEU A 905 22.04 10.75 9.32
CA LEU A 905 23.32 10.84 8.58
C LEU A 905 23.40 12.02 7.60
N LEU A 906 22.28 12.67 7.35
CA LEU A 906 22.12 13.60 6.24
C LEU A 906 21.55 14.96 6.72
N GLN A 907 21.38 15.16 8.03
CA GLN A 907 20.79 16.37 8.61
C GLN A 907 21.61 16.88 9.78
N ASP A 908 21.31 18.12 10.15
CA ASP A 908 21.78 18.71 11.38
C ASP A 908 21.28 17.91 12.62
N PRO A 909 22.14 17.61 13.62
CA PRO A 909 21.75 16.87 14.81
C PRO A 909 20.67 17.57 15.66
N TYR A 910 20.39 18.86 15.40
CA TYR A 910 19.26 19.57 15.97
C TYR A 910 17.91 18.92 15.60
N HIS A 911 17.77 18.36 14.40
CA HIS A 911 16.55 17.67 14.01
C HIS A 911 16.47 16.31 14.70
N HIS A 912 15.26 15.94 15.11
CA HIS A 912 14.99 14.61 15.65
C HIS A 912 15.16 13.58 14.53
N ASP A 913 15.83 12.46 14.83
CA ASP A 913 15.85 11.31 13.93
C ASP A 913 14.54 10.54 14.07
N ARG A 914 13.80 10.44 12.96
CA ARG A 914 12.56 9.67 12.86
C ARG A 914 12.81 8.26 12.37
N SER A 915 14.05 7.88 12.02
CA SER A 915 14.33 6.53 11.55
C SER A 915 13.93 5.46 12.59
N GLY A 916 14.05 5.77 13.89
CA GLY A 916 13.59 4.93 15.01
C GLY A 916 12.10 5.07 15.40
N ASN A 917 11.32 5.94 14.76
CA ASN A 917 9.90 6.11 15.06
C ASN A 917 9.02 5.01 14.45
N ALA A 918 7.83 4.81 15.02
CA ALA A 918 6.86 3.82 14.54
C ALA A 918 6.26 4.15 13.16
N SER A 919 6.17 5.45 12.81
CA SER A 919 5.81 5.87 11.45
C SER A 919 6.85 5.37 10.45
N PHE A 920 6.42 5.03 9.23
CA PHE A 920 7.33 4.55 8.18
C PHE A 920 8.11 5.69 7.50
N GLU A 921 8.37 6.79 8.22
CA GLU A 921 9.17 7.94 7.80
C GLU A 921 10.61 7.87 8.33
N GLY A 922 11.45 8.86 8.01
CA GLY A 922 12.79 9.01 8.60
C GLY A 922 13.91 8.24 7.88
N ILE A 923 13.61 7.62 6.75
CA ILE A 923 14.61 7.17 5.78
C ILE A 923 14.61 8.15 4.61
N ARG A 924 15.79 8.53 4.12
CA ARG A 924 15.95 9.35 2.92
C ARG A 924 16.50 8.55 1.78
N ARG A 925 15.89 8.72 0.60
CA ARG A 925 16.33 8.16 -0.67
C ARG A 925 17.02 9.23 -1.50
N PHE A 926 18.15 8.89 -2.10
CA PHE A 926 18.83 9.74 -3.08
C PHE A 926 19.57 8.87 -4.10
N LEU A 927 19.91 9.48 -5.23
CA LEU A 927 20.58 8.80 -6.33
C LEU A 927 22.07 8.67 -6.06
N GLY A 928 22.57 7.44 -6.07
CA GLY A 928 23.96 7.14 -5.81
C GLY A 928 24.23 5.65 -5.81
N SER A 929 25.51 5.28 -5.93
CA SER A 929 25.95 3.89 -5.96
C SER A 929 27.24 3.73 -5.17
N VAL A 930 27.36 2.60 -4.48
CA VAL A 930 28.56 2.15 -3.77
C VAL A 930 29.45 1.27 -4.65
N GLY A 931 29.07 1.04 -5.91
CA GLY A 931 29.87 0.31 -6.90
C GLY A 931 29.99 -1.19 -6.62
N GLN A 932 28.96 -1.81 -6.03
CA GLN A 932 28.91 -3.24 -5.72
C GLN A 932 27.61 -3.88 -6.23
N ALA A 933 27.72 -5.17 -6.55
CA ALA A 933 26.61 -6.01 -6.97
C ALA A 933 25.65 -6.34 -5.81
N GLY A 934 24.37 -6.52 -6.12
CA GLY A 934 23.33 -6.87 -5.15
C GLY A 934 22.90 -5.72 -4.23
N ILE A 935 22.28 -6.07 -3.11
CA ILE A 935 21.89 -5.13 -2.04
C ILE A 935 23.03 -5.08 -1.01
N VAL A 936 23.52 -3.87 -0.73
CA VAL A 936 24.55 -3.62 0.27
C VAL A 936 23.94 -2.94 1.49
N LEU A 937 23.96 -3.63 2.63
CA LEU A 937 23.58 -3.09 3.92
C LEU A 937 24.82 -2.50 4.59
N ILE A 938 24.77 -1.20 4.89
CA ILE A 938 25.88 -0.42 5.41
C ILE A 938 25.73 -0.28 6.91
N VAL A 939 26.77 -0.67 7.63
CA VAL A 939 26.80 -0.66 9.09
C VAL A 939 28.05 0.06 9.60
N PRO A 940 28.01 0.72 10.76
CA PRO A 940 29.22 1.32 11.32
C PRO A 940 30.19 0.24 11.85
N PRO A 941 31.49 0.57 11.99
CA PRO A 941 32.43 -0.30 12.68
C PRO A 941 32.06 -0.47 14.15
N PRO A 942 32.33 -1.65 14.77
CA PRO A 942 32.01 -1.91 16.17
C PRO A 942 32.86 -1.09 17.15
N SER A 943 33.98 -0.52 16.70
CA SER A 943 34.87 0.31 17.50
C SER A 943 35.46 1.42 16.63
N PRO A 944 34.72 2.53 16.44
CA PRO A 944 35.21 3.67 15.67
C PRO A 944 36.49 4.25 16.29
N LEU A 945 37.45 4.59 15.44
CA LEU A 945 38.73 5.13 15.90
C LEU A 945 38.62 6.63 16.13
N ILE A 946 39.22 7.11 17.21
CA ILE A 946 39.33 8.53 17.51
C ILE A 946 40.81 8.88 17.55
N LEU A 947 41.20 10.03 16.96
CA LEU A 947 42.58 10.49 17.00
C LEU A 947 43.04 10.65 18.45
N ASN A 948 44.04 9.87 18.82
CA ASN A 948 44.65 9.94 20.13
C ASN A 948 45.68 11.08 20.17
N LEU A 949 45.41 12.07 21.00
CA LEU A 949 46.33 13.16 21.30
C LEU A 949 47.06 12.85 22.60
N ASP A 950 48.40 12.81 22.54
CA ASP A 950 49.23 12.60 23.73
C ASP A 950 49.12 13.82 24.66
N SER A 951 48.29 13.70 25.70
CA SER A 951 48.04 14.74 26.70
C SER A 951 49.31 15.16 27.46
N SER A 952 50.37 14.34 27.43
CA SER A 952 51.65 14.66 28.05
C SER A 952 52.59 15.50 27.15
N LYS A 953 52.39 15.48 25.84
CA LYS A 953 53.19 16.23 24.85
C LYS A 953 52.48 17.48 24.32
N ASN A 954 51.16 17.45 24.27
CA ASN A 954 50.36 18.58 23.84
C ASN A 954 50.17 19.53 25.03
N ARG A 955 50.57 20.80 24.86
CA ARG A 955 50.34 21.85 25.87
C ARG A 955 48.85 21.87 26.22
N PHE A 956 48.52 21.84 27.51
CA PHE A 956 47.21 22.24 28.02
C PHE A 956 46.82 23.56 27.35
N VAL A 957 45.84 23.51 26.44
CA VAL A 957 45.26 24.72 25.84
C VAL A 957 44.15 25.11 26.79
N ARG A 958 44.40 26.08 27.66
CA ARG A 958 43.34 26.66 28.48
C ARG A 958 42.30 27.24 27.53
N ALA A 959 41.10 26.66 27.53
CA ALA A 959 40.05 27.09 26.61
C ALA A 959 39.70 28.56 26.88
N ASP A 960 39.69 29.37 25.82
CA ASP A 960 39.38 30.80 25.89
C ASP A 960 37.93 30.99 26.33
N THR A 961 37.65 32.09 27.05
CA THR A 961 36.27 32.45 27.37
C THR A 961 35.50 32.76 26.08
N PHE A 962 34.28 32.27 25.96
CA PHE A 962 33.45 32.50 24.78
C PHE A 962 33.14 33.99 24.60
N SER A 963 33.38 34.52 23.40
CA SER A 963 33.25 35.95 23.10
C SER A 963 31.82 36.43 22.80
N GLY A 964 30.82 35.54 22.88
CA GLY A 964 29.43 35.85 22.53
C GLY A 964 29.09 35.78 21.03
N GLN A 965 30.08 35.56 20.15
CA GLN A 965 29.84 35.52 18.69
C GLN A 965 29.65 34.08 18.17
N LEU A 966 28.50 33.82 17.57
CA LEU A 966 28.19 32.57 16.86
C LEU A 966 28.79 32.63 15.45
N VAL A 967 29.86 31.89 15.20
CA VAL A 967 30.55 31.81 13.90
C VAL A 967 30.99 30.37 13.67
N ASP A 968 31.20 29.99 12.41
CA ASP A 968 31.85 28.72 12.07
C ASP A 968 33.38 28.86 12.16
N LYS A 969 34.01 28.00 12.95
CA LYS A 969 35.47 27.81 13.03
C LYS A 969 35.91 26.47 12.44
N PHE A 970 34.95 25.66 11.99
CA PHE A 970 35.13 24.30 11.49
C PHE A 970 34.84 24.21 9.98
N GLU A 971 35.05 25.30 9.22
CA GLU A 971 34.73 25.44 7.80
C GLU A 971 35.37 24.36 6.90
N GLN A 972 36.53 23.82 7.29
CA GLN A 972 37.23 22.76 6.56
C GLN A 972 36.77 21.35 6.92
N THR A 973 35.77 21.22 7.80
CA THR A 973 35.24 19.92 8.20
C THR A 973 34.51 19.26 7.04
N SER A 974 34.83 17.98 6.81
CA SER A 974 34.13 17.16 5.84
C SER A 974 33.91 15.74 6.36
N LEU A 975 32.81 15.13 5.93
CA LEU A 975 32.44 13.75 6.24
C LEU A 975 32.69 12.87 5.03
N HIS A 976 33.36 11.73 5.24
CA HIS A 976 33.68 10.78 4.17
C HIS A 976 33.28 9.37 4.56
N LEU A 977 32.43 8.74 3.75
CA LEU A 977 32.16 7.31 3.86
C LEU A 977 33.26 6.50 3.15
N ARG A 978 33.83 5.53 3.85
CA ARG A 978 34.73 4.51 3.30
C ARG A 978 34.21 3.13 3.68
N PHE A 979 34.61 2.12 2.95
CA PHE A 979 34.23 0.75 3.25
C PHE A 979 35.46 -0.09 3.56
N SER A 980 35.37 -0.96 4.56
CA SER A 980 36.41 -1.96 4.79
C SER A 980 36.35 -3.07 3.73
N GLU A 981 37.35 -3.96 3.76
CA GLU A 981 37.39 -5.15 2.91
C GLU A 981 36.46 -6.26 3.40
N LEU A 982 35.96 -6.13 4.63
CA LEU A 982 35.08 -7.11 5.28
C LEU A 982 33.69 -7.07 4.63
N LYS A 983 33.26 -8.21 4.10
CA LYS A 983 31.92 -8.42 3.52
C LYS A 983 31.31 -9.67 4.15
N PHE A 984 30.10 -9.56 4.67
CA PHE A 984 29.36 -10.72 5.19
C PHE A 984 28.10 -10.97 4.36
N PRO A 985 27.94 -12.13 3.73
CA PRO A 985 26.70 -12.45 3.03
C PRO A 985 25.58 -12.77 4.03
N ILE A 986 24.42 -12.13 3.91
CA ILE A 986 23.22 -12.46 4.71
C ILE A 986 22.34 -13.45 3.96
N ALA A 987 22.04 -13.13 2.71
CA ALA A 987 21.12 -13.89 1.90
C ALA A 987 21.83 -14.38 0.64
N ILE A 988 21.85 -15.70 0.51
CA ILE A 988 22.39 -16.41 -0.63
C ILE A 988 21.28 -17.35 -1.10
N GLY A 989 20.90 -17.28 -2.38
CA GLY A 989 20.01 -18.28 -2.97
C GLY A 989 20.57 -19.69 -2.74
N GLN A 990 19.70 -20.70 -2.57
CA GLN A 990 20.17 -22.05 -2.27
C GLN A 990 21.11 -22.56 -3.37
N GLY A 991 22.36 -22.84 -2.99
CA GLY A 991 23.42 -23.26 -3.89
C GLY A 991 24.01 -22.15 -4.77
N ALA A 992 23.58 -20.89 -4.65
CA ALA A 992 24.11 -19.77 -5.42
C ALA A 992 25.55 -19.41 -5.01
N ILE A 993 26.35 -18.93 -5.97
CA ILE A 993 27.74 -18.53 -5.73
C ILE A 993 27.81 -17.11 -5.14
N ASP A 994 27.03 -16.18 -5.72
CA ASP A 994 27.01 -14.79 -5.26
C ASP A 994 25.91 -14.59 -4.22
N ALA A 995 26.20 -13.75 -3.22
CA ALA A 995 25.19 -13.31 -2.27
C ALA A 995 24.33 -12.21 -2.88
N ASP A 996 23.02 -12.37 -2.77
CA ASP A 996 22.06 -11.36 -3.22
C ASP A 996 22.05 -10.14 -2.28
N ILE A 997 22.36 -10.37 -1.00
CA ILE A 997 22.45 -9.35 0.05
C ILE A 997 23.73 -9.51 0.84
N VAL A 998 24.50 -8.43 0.92
CA VAL A 998 25.74 -8.36 1.69
C VAL A 998 25.68 -7.24 2.71
N ILE A 999 26.28 -7.50 3.87
CA ILE A 999 26.64 -6.49 4.85
C ILE A 999 28.02 -5.98 4.52
N ARG A 1000 28.20 -4.68 4.66
CA ARG A 1000 29.50 -4.05 4.60
C ARG A 1000 29.67 -3.01 5.70
N GLU A 1001 30.83 -3.05 6.33
CA GLU A 1001 31.22 -2.03 7.27
C GLU A 1001 31.56 -0.73 6.52
N GLY A 1002 30.76 0.29 6.78
CA GLY A 1002 30.89 1.67 6.31
C GLY A 1002 31.42 2.55 7.43
N ILE A 1003 32.65 3.01 7.28
CA ILE A 1003 33.33 3.90 8.20
C ILE A 1003 33.02 5.34 7.78
N VAL A 1004 32.27 6.07 8.60
CA VAL A 1004 32.03 7.50 8.41
C VAL A 1004 33.12 8.27 9.16
N SER A 1005 34.07 8.84 8.42
CA SER A 1005 35.20 9.55 9.01
C SER A 1005 35.06 11.07 8.88
N VAL A 1006 35.49 11.78 9.93
CA VAL A 1006 35.62 13.24 9.99
C VAL A 1006 37.02 13.64 9.57
N PHE A 1007 37.11 14.61 8.67
CA PHE A 1007 38.34 15.23 8.24
C PHE A 1007 38.29 16.73 8.48
N ASP A 1008 39.41 17.28 8.96
CA ASP A 1008 39.68 18.72 8.98
C ASP A 1008 40.69 19.05 7.87
N GLY A 1009 40.18 19.52 6.73
CA GLY A 1009 40.96 19.58 5.50
C GLY A 1009 41.49 18.18 5.12
N PRO A 1010 42.81 17.96 4.99
CA PRO A 1010 43.39 16.65 4.70
C PRO A 1010 43.62 15.77 5.94
N ARG A 1011 43.48 16.31 7.16
CA ARG A 1011 43.79 15.61 8.42
C ARG A 1011 42.59 14.78 8.88
N TRP A 1012 42.78 13.48 9.10
CA TRP A 1012 41.77 12.62 9.73
C TRP A 1012 41.65 12.94 11.23
N ILE A 1013 40.43 12.98 11.75
CA ILE A 1013 40.13 13.33 13.14
C ILE A 1013 39.52 12.16 13.91
N ALA A 1014 38.44 11.56 13.40
CA ALA A 1014 37.76 10.46 14.07
C ALA A 1014 36.82 9.74 13.10
N ASP A 1015 36.47 8.50 13.41
CA ASP A 1015 35.34 7.80 12.85
C ASP A 1015 34.12 8.02 13.76
N LEU A 1016 32.94 8.20 13.16
CA LEU A 1016 31.71 8.50 13.89
C LEU A 1016 30.99 7.23 14.32
N ASP A 1017 30.61 7.16 15.60
CA ASP A 1017 29.64 6.18 16.08
C ASP A 1017 28.21 6.66 15.80
N VAL A 1018 27.77 6.40 14.57
CA VAL A 1018 26.46 6.87 14.07
C VAL A 1018 25.30 6.28 14.88
N LEU A 1019 25.39 5.02 15.30
CA LEU A 1019 24.32 4.35 16.05
C LEU A 1019 24.20 4.94 17.45
N GLN A 1020 25.33 5.13 18.13
CA GLN A 1020 25.36 5.83 19.40
C GLN A 1020 24.80 7.25 19.25
N GLY A 1021 25.15 7.97 18.19
CA GLY A 1021 24.61 9.31 17.92
C GLY A 1021 23.07 9.35 17.78
N ILE A 1022 22.46 8.30 17.22
CA ILE A 1022 21.01 8.16 17.08
C ILE A 1022 20.35 7.81 18.43
N GLU A 1023 20.98 6.94 19.22
CA GLU A 1023 20.36 6.32 20.40
C GLU A 1023 20.78 6.95 21.74
N SER A 1024 21.77 7.85 21.73
CA SER A 1024 22.35 8.43 22.94
C SER A 1024 21.37 9.34 23.68
N GLY A 1025 21.10 8.97 24.94
CA GLY A 1025 20.41 9.85 25.90
C GLY A 1025 21.21 11.08 26.32
N LEU A 1026 22.48 11.21 25.91
CA LEU A 1026 23.33 12.37 26.20
C LEU A 1026 23.12 13.52 25.21
N LEU A 1027 22.40 13.31 24.10
CA LEU A 1027 22.12 14.34 23.11
C LEU A 1027 20.80 15.06 23.42
N VAL A 1028 20.89 16.29 23.90
CA VAL A 1028 19.74 17.15 24.22
C VAL A 1028 19.54 18.20 23.14
N ARG A 1029 18.34 18.24 22.56
CA ARG A 1029 17.94 19.28 21.60
C ARG A 1029 17.19 20.36 22.35
N LEU A 1030 17.68 21.59 22.25
CA LEU A 1030 17.12 22.71 22.99
C LEU A 1030 16.01 23.35 22.18
N VAL A 1031 14.88 23.66 22.82
CA VAL A 1031 13.70 24.18 22.11
C VAL A 1031 14.05 25.46 21.37
N GLY A 1032 13.96 25.40 20.04
CA GLY A 1032 14.17 26.52 19.14
C GLY A 1032 12.95 27.45 19.03
N CYS A 1033 13.03 28.39 18.10
CA CYS A 1033 11.96 29.34 17.83
C CYS A 1033 10.85 28.70 16.98
N THR A 1034 9.63 28.68 17.51
CA THR A 1034 8.42 28.21 16.79
C THR A 1034 7.57 29.35 16.21
N CYS A 1035 8.05 30.59 16.29
CA CYS A 1035 7.35 31.75 15.74
C CYS A 1035 7.24 31.64 14.21
N SER A 1036 6.01 31.68 13.69
CA SER A 1036 5.71 31.57 12.26
C SER A 1036 6.18 32.78 11.42
N GLU A 1037 6.52 33.90 12.08
CA GLU A 1037 7.00 35.11 11.43
C GLU A 1037 8.54 35.13 11.39
N LYS A 1038 9.11 35.59 10.26
CA LYS A 1038 10.55 35.85 10.07
C LYS A 1038 11.03 37.01 10.95
N ARG A 1039 11.03 36.82 12.26
CA ARG A 1039 11.64 37.75 13.23
C ARG A 1039 13.16 37.65 13.08
N GLU A 1040 13.83 38.79 13.22
CA GLU A 1040 15.30 38.80 13.19
C GLU A 1040 15.86 37.89 14.30
N PRO A 1041 16.93 37.12 14.00
CA PRO A 1041 17.57 36.28 15.00
C PRO A 1041 18.10 37.17 16.13
N GLY A 1042 17.73 36.85 17.37
CA GLY A 1042 18.19 37.61 18.53
C GLY A 1042 19.65 37.29 18.88
N PRO A 1043 20.30 38.12 19.72
CA PRO A 1043 21.72 37.97 20.07
C PRO A 1043 21.94 36.85 21.09
N LEU A 1044 21.65 35.60 20.71
CA LEU A 1044 21.72 34.43 21.59
C LEU A 1044 23.12 34.27 22.21
N GLY A 1045 24.16 34.37 21.40
CA GLY A 1045 25.55 34.21 21.88
C GLY A 1045 25.94 35.27 22.91
N GLU A 1046 25.61 36.55 22.68
CA GLU A 1046 25.88 37.64 23.63
C GLU A 1046 25.11 37.45 24.93
N ARG A 1047 23.83 37.04 24.85
CA ARG A 1047 23.01 36.77 26.04
C ARG A 1047 23.53 35.58 26.84
N LEU A 1048 23.95 34.50 26.19
CA LEU A 1048 24.57 33.34 26.84
C LEU A 1048 25.86 33.75 27.55
N SER A 1049 26.73 34.51 26.86
CA SER A 1049 27.96 35.05 27.43
C SER A 1049 27.68 35.97 28.62
N GLY A 1050 26.63 36.78 28.58
CA GLY A 1050 26.25 37.67 29.67
C GLY A 1050 25.73 36.95 30.92
N ILE A 1051 25.13 35.76 30.77
CA ILE A 1051 24.56 34.98 31.89
C ILE A 1051 25.60 34.05 32.52
N LEU A 1052 26.34 33.30 31.69
CA LEU A 1052 27.26 32.26 32.15
C LEU A 1052 28.71 32.76 32.28
N GLY A 1053 29.05 33.88 31.63
CA GLY A 1053 30.34 34.55 31.77
C GLY A 1053 31.52 33.60 31.57
N GLU A 1054 32.39 33.53 32.58
CA GLU A 1054 33.61 32.71 32.55
C GLU A 1054 33.37 31.20 32.50
N GLN A 1055 32.14 30.71 32.78
CA GLN A 1055 31.81 29.28 32.71
C GLN A 1055 31.70 28.79 31.27
N LEU A 1056 31.50 29.67 30.28
CA LEU A 1056 31.45 29.30 28.87
C LEU A 1056 32.84 29.37 28.24
N LYS A 1057 33.33 28.21 27.79
CA LYS A 1057 34.64 28.05 27.16
C LYS A 1057 34.51 27.76 25.68
N SER A 1058 35.19 28.54 24.84
CA SER A 1058 35.20 28.40 23.39
C SER A 1058 35.96 27.15 22.97
N ILE A 1059 35.34 26.33 22.10
CA ILE A 1059 35.98 25.24 21.36
C ILE A 1059 35.96 25.64 19.88
N SER A 1060 37.15 25.85 19.33
CA SER A 1060 37.39 26.37 17.98
C SER A 1060 38.23 25.45 17.11
N THR A 1061 38.83 24.41 17.68
CA THR A 1061 39.61 23.39 16.95
C THR A 1061 39.21 21.97 17.36
N TRP A 1062 39.50 20.99 16.50
CA TRP A 1062 39.29 19.58 16.83
C TRP A 1062 40.19 19.09 17.97
N ASP A 1063 41.39 19.66 18.13
CA ASP A 1063 42.29 19.29 19.22
C ASP A 1063 41.73 19.72 20.59
N GLU A 1064 41.11 20.91 20.67
CA GLU A 1064 40.38 21.37 21.87
C GLU A 1064 39.16 20.49 22.19
N MET A 1065 38.46 20.03 21.14
CA MET A 1065 37.30 19.15 21.27
C MET A 1065 37.68 17.76 21.79
N LEU A 1066 38.76 17.18 21.25
CA LEU A 1066 39.26 15.86 21.66
C LEU A 1066 39.77 15.87 23.10
N LEU A 1067 40.33 17.00 23.55
CA LEU A 1067 40.84 17.22 24.90
C LEU A 1067 39.82 17.90 25.82
N CYS A 1068 38.53 17.89 25.49
CA CYS A 1068 37.53 18.65 26.23
C CYS A 1068 37.37 18.18 27.70
N LYS A 1069 37.64 16.91 27.99
CA LYS A 1069 37.61 16.38 29.36
C LYS A 1069 38.77 16.83 30.22
N GLU A 1070 39.93 17.03 29.59
CA GLU A 1070 41.15 17.50 30.24
C GLU A 1070 41.17 19.03 30.37
N ASN A 1071 40.57 19.74 29.40
CA ASN A 1071 40.60 21.19 29.30
C ASN A 1071 39.44 21.90 30.02
N LEU A 1072 38.32 21.21 30.29
CA LEU A 1072 37.15 21.79 30.94
C LEU A 1072 36.97 21.24 32.36
N LEU A 1073 36.63 22.13 33.29
CA LEU A 1073 36.21 21.76 34.63
C LEU A 1073 34.76 21.22 34.62
N SER A 1074 34.38 20.48 35.66
CA SER A 1074 33.04 19.86 35.77
C SER A 1074 31.88 20.87 35.80
N ASN A 1075 32.15 22.13 36.12
CA ASN A 1075 31.19 23.23 36.12
C ASN A 1075 31.29 24.15 34.88
N GLU A 1076 32.19 23.86 33.94
CA GLU A 1076 32.36 24.62 32.71
C GLU A 1076 31.59 23.97 31.55
N ILE A 1077 31.19 24.81 30.59
CA ILE A 1077 30.47 24.40 29.38
C ILE A 1077 31.32 24.76 28.16
N GLY A 1078 31.71 23.74 27.40
CA GLY A 1078 32.45 23.90 26.15
C GLY A 1078 31.51 24.23 24.99
N ILE A 1079 31.64 25.40 24.38
CA ILE A 1079 30.83 25.83 23.24
C ILE A 1079 31.57 25.61 21.91
N VAL A 1080 31.07 24.68 21.10
CA VAL A 1080 31.62 24.36 19.78
C VAL A 1080 31.14 25.40 18.76
N ARG A 1081 32.10 26.12 18.17
CA ARG A 1081 31.85 27.22 17.23
C ARG A 1081 31.64 26.70 15.80
N SER A 1082 30.53 26.01 15.57
CA SER A 1082 30.19 25.33 14.30
C SER A 1082 28.96 25.92 13.60
N HIS A 1083 28.67 27.20 13.86
CA HIS A 1083 27.38 27.80 13.55
C HIS A 1083 27.06 27.76 12.05
N GLY A 1084 25.90 27.20 11.70
CA GLY A 1084 25.44 27.10 10.30
C GLY A 1084 26.09 25.96 9.50
N ASN A 1085 27.05 25.23 10.08
CA ASN A 1085 27.72 24.10 9.44
C ASN A 1085 27.19 22.78 10.00
N TRP A 1086 26.09 22.29 9.43
CA TRP A 1086 25.42 21.08 9.91
C TRP A 1086 26.34 19.85 9.97
N SER A 1087 27.32 19.75 9.07
CA SER A 1087 28.26 18.62 9.01
C SER A 1087 29.26 18.65 10.17
N ALA A 1088 29.80 19.82 10.51
CA ALA A 1088 30.63 20.02 11.69
C ALA A 1088 29.84 19.82 12.98
N ARG A 1089 28.59 20.29 13.01
CA ARG A 1089 27.67 20.10 14.15
C ARG A 1089 27.38 18.62 14.38
N LEU A 1090 27.09 17.86 13.33
CA LEU A 1090 26.87 16.41 13.40
C LEU A 1090 28.13 15.69 13.92
N ALA A 1091 29.29 16.01 13.36
CA ALA A 1091 30.58 15.44 13.76
C ALA A 1091 30.88 15.73 15.24
N ALA A 1092 30.72 16.98 15.68
CA ALA A 1092 30.95 17.40 17.06
C ALA A 1092 29.96 16.73 18.02
N ALA A 1093 28.69 16.59 17.64
CA ALA A 1093 27.68 15.93 18.46
C ALA A 1093 27.99 14.45 18.69
N ASN A 1094 28.34 13.74 17.63
CA ASN A 1094 28.74 12.34 17.72
C ASN A 1094 30.01 12.20 18.55
N LEU A 1095 31.04 13.02 18.31
CA LEU A 1095 32.29 12.94 19.05
C LEU A 1095 32.11 13.24 20.54
N ALA A 1096 31.37 14.29 20.91
CA ALA A 1096 31.10 14.63 22.31
C ALA A 1096 30.34 13.51 23.04
N THR A 1097 29.32 12.94 22.40
CA THR A 1097 28.53 11.85 22.98
C THR A 1097 29.33 10.56 23.09
N SER A 1098 30.20 10.23 22.13
CA SER A 1098 31.14 9.11 22.24
C SER A 1098 32.20 9.32 23.31
N LEU A 1099 32.60 10.55 23.57
CA LEU A 1099 33.38 10.90 24.74
C LEU A 1099 32.55 10.84 26.04
N GLY A 1100 31.23 10.64 26.01
CA GLY A 1100 30.40 10.57 27.22
C GLY A 1100 30.07 11.93 27.83
N CYS A 1101 30.27 13.02 27.08
CA CYS A 1101 29.86 14.37 27.49
C CYS A 1101 28.37 14.58 27.23
N LEU A 1102 27.68 15.25 28.16
CA LEU A 1102 26.33 15.73 27.88
C LEU A 1102 26.41 16.79 26.78
N THR A 1103 25.67 16.57 25.70
CA THR A 1103 25.78 17.36 24.49
C THR A 1103 24.46 18.05 24.19
N MET A 1104 24.48 19.37 24.12
CA MET A 1104 23.31 20.19 23.86
C MET A 1104 23.42 20.84 22.48
N VAL A 1105 22.38 20.76 21.67
CA VAL A 1105 22.37 21.32 20.30
C VAL A 1105 21.33 22.43 20.19
N LEU A 1106 21.78 23.58 19.68
CA LEU A 1106 20.94 24.76 19.44
C LEU A 1106 20.31 24.73 18.04
N GLN A 1107 19.28 25.53 17.81
CA GLN A 1107 18.77 25.74 16.46
C GLN A 1107 19.68 26.72 15.68
N SER A 1108 20.02 26.38 14.44
CA SER A 1108 20.68 27.30 13.48
C SER A 1108 19.73 27.56 12.30
N PRO A 1109 19.54 28.82 11.82
CA PRO A 1109 20.34 30.04 12.07
C PRO A 1109 19.92 30.90 13.27
N GLY A 1110 19.23 30.33 14.27
CA GLY A 1110 19.00 30.98 15.57
C GLY A 1110 17.53 31.24 15.91
N ALA A 1111 17.29 31.62 17.16
CA ALA A 1111 15.94 31.89 17.70
C ALA A 1111 15.67 33.41 17.81
N CYS A 1112 14.40 33.82 17.77
CA CYS A 1112 14.05 35.22 18.02
C CYS A 1112 14.32 35.63 19.48
N SER A 1113 14.48 36.93 19.73
CA SER A 1113 14.77 37.48 21.07
C SER A 1113 13.82 37.00 22.19
N ASP A 1114 12.54 36.80 21.88
CA ASP A 1114 11.53 36.33 22.83
C ASP A 1114 11.71 34.84 23.17
N CYS A 1115 11.91 34.00 22.14
CA CYS A 1115 12.19 32.57 22.32
C CYS A 1115 13.52 32.36 23.08
N ILE A 1116 14.54 33.19 22.81
CA ILE A 1116 15.78 33.20 23.58
C ILE A 1116 15.49 33.51 25.05
N GLN A 1117 14.66 34.51 25.34
CA GLN A 1117 14.33 34.86 26.72
C GLN A 1117 13.57 33.73 27.44
N THR A 1118 12.67 33.04 26.74
CA THR A 1118 11.96 31.86 27.26
C THR A 1118 12.93 30.71 27.55
N LEU A 1119 13.82 30.40 26.62
CA LEU A 1119 14.85 29.37 26.76
C LEU A 1119 15.79 29.62 27.97
N LEU A 1120 16.13 30.88 28.21
CA LEU A 1120 16.96 31.29 29.35
C LEU A 1120 16.17 31.24 30.68
N LYS A 1121 14.88 31.59 30.66
CA LYS A 1121 13.99 31.54 31.84
C LYS A 1121 13.69 30.13 32.32
N THR A 1122 13.65 29.14 31.43
CA THR A 1122 13.40 27.75 31.79
C THR A 1122 14.48 27.12 32.68
N GLN A 1123 15.61 27.81 32.94
CA GLN A 1123 16.69 27.42 33.87
C GLN A 1123 17.22 25.97 33.71
N PHE A 1124 16.92 25.30 32.59
CA PHE A 1124 17.22 23.89 32.37
C PHE A 1124 18.72 23.58 32.51
N TRP A 1125 19.56 24.51 32.06
CA TRP A 1125 21.03 24.49 32.12
C TRP A 1125 21.63 24.44 33.53
N LEU A 1126 20.88 24.90 34.55
CA LEU A 1126 21.33 24.90 35.95
C LEU A 1126 21.11 23.54 36.64
N SER A 1127 20.18 22.73 36.13
CA SER A 1127 19.92 21.37 36.65
C SER A 1127 20.90 20.32 36.11
N VAL A 1128 21.65 20.68 35.07
CA VAL A 1128 22.54 19.79 34.30
C VAL A 1128 23.86 19.47 35.02
N GLY A 1129 24.25 20.27 36.03
CA GLY A 1129 25.57 20.18 36.67
C GLY A 1129 25.66 19.39 37.98
N SER A 1130 24.57 18.86 38.55
CA SER A 1130 24.64 18.30 39.92
C SER A 1130 24.99 16.81 40.01
N ASN A 1131 24.85 16.02 38.92
CA ASN A 1131 25.00 14.55 38.97
C ASN A 1131 25.87 13.92 37.84
N ASN A 1132 26.44 14.68 36.90
CA ASN A 1132 27.27 14.12 35.81
C ASN A 1132 28.77 14.39 36.05
N PRO A 1133 29.65 13.36 36.08
CA PRO A 1133 31.09 13.55 36.31
C PRO A 1133 31.85 14.20 35.13
N TYR A 1134 31.23 14.39 33.96
CA TYR A 1134 31.88 14.92 32.75
C TYR A 1134 31.38 16.32 32.37
N PRO A 1135 32.22 17.16 31.72
CA PRO A 1135 31.84 18.50 31.29
C PRO A 1135 30.73 18.45 30.22
N SER A 1136 29.93 19.52 30.17
CA SER A 1136 28.85 19.66 29.19
C SER A 1136 29.33 20.40 27.93
N ILE A 1137 28.84 19.98 26.77
CA ILE A 1137 29.17 20.55 25.46
C ILE A 1137 27.93 21.21 24.86
N LEU A 1138 28.09 22.40 24.28
CA LEU A 1138 27.05 23.15 23.60
C LEU A 1138 27.44 23.37 22.13
N ILE A 1139 26.62 22.89 21.19
CA ILE A 1139 26.87 22.96 19.75
C ILE A 1139 26.05 24.09 19.14
N THR A 1140 26.76 25.09 18.61
CA THR A 1140 26.16 26.29 18.00
C THR A 1140 26.03 26.20 16.50
#